data_AF-A0A4P7SIN7-F1
#
_entry.id   AF-A0A4P7SIN7-F1
#
_cell.length_a   1.000
_cell.length_b   1.000
_cell.length_c   1.000
_cell.angle_alpha   90.00
_cell.angle_beta   90.00
_cell.angle_gamma   90.00
#
_symmetry.space_group_name_H-M   'P 1'
#
loop_
_entity.id
_entity.type
_entity.pdbx_description
1 polymer ?
#
loop_
_entity_poly.entity_id
_entity_poly.type
_entity_poly.pdbx_seq_one_letter_code
_entity_poly.pdbx_strand_id
1 'polypeptide(L)'
;MVSRSRTRAARTGAALTSGVAAVALAVVGALPAAGALIVDGSFEDGPGAWVAYGHEGEIDTGSGALCVDVPAGSAQYGVGVVLNGVAIEAGSTYTFAYTATASTDVTIRALIGQNGAPYGTVLDTSPALTSTPTPVEEVFTAAASYPAAPTADEPEGQIAFQLGGVSEEAWTFCLDDVSLSSDSELLPHTSFAEGLGPWSLYGTGDPRFADGEMCVDLPGGQSNPWDAGLSFTGLPIDADQNYVLSFTARTTPATPVRVIVGEGGGAFRTAFEQASAPLGTEASTLEYAFTSTLTFPPDGAAPGQVAFHLGKSGAYEFCISDVSLTTSATPPPPYEPDTGPRVRVNQVGYLPQGPKRATLVTDATEAVAWQLLDAAGDTVAEGTTTPAGHDASADADVHVVDFSDVDATGEGFTLVADGETSRPFAIAADLYEQLRYDALNYFYLARSGTPIEADIVGEEYAREAGHVGVPPNQGDTDVPCIGPREYYDGWTCDYTLDVTGGWYDAGDHGKYVVNGGISVAQLLSTYERTLTAPTARAGALDDGTLRLPETGNYVPDVLDEARWELEWMLTMVAPAGEYAGLVHHKIHDEGWTGLPLAPADDPQVRSLHRPSTAATLNLAAAAAQGARLFREYDAAFADELLAAARSAYDAAQAHPDLYAPAAAGSDGGGPYDDRDVTDEFYWAAAELFTTTGEDRYAADVTASPHHTGEVFGPGGFSWGSTAALGRLTLATVPTALADRDAVRASVVAASDEYLAAQADHAFGSVYSPTGGAYDWGSNSSVANILVVMATAYDLTGDRRHLDGVLEGLDYLFGRNALNQSYVTGWGTVYSQNQHSRWFAAQLDPALPHPPPGSLAGGPNSMTGTWDPTMQAAFTEGCAPARCYLDDITSWASNEITINWNSALSWVASFVADQGDGAPATVAPVVTGQPTGATVALGATATLTAAASGVPAPTVQWQVRRGDAAWADVPGATSGTLEVTVTAAEDGARYRAVFTNAAGTATTQEATVAVVRSAPVVTRQPQAVSARLGSWATFDAAASGYPTPTVRWQFRWFSGPWLPVPGASSATLRVPVTPFGYGTQYRAVFTNGEGTAATQAARLTVRLGR
;
A
#
# COMPACT_ATOMS: atom_id res chain seq x y z
N MET A 1 16.75 -46.49 -37.97
CA MET A 1 17.73 -46.95 -38.99
C MET A 1 19.14 -46.90 -38.37
N VAL A 2 20.22 -47.15 -39.11
CA VAL A 2 21.59 -47.35 -38.56
C VAL A 2 22.43 -46.05 -38.58
N SER A 3 23.38 -45.93 -37.64
CA SER A 3 24.53 -44.97 -37.61
C SER A 3 24.15 -43.51 -37.26
N ARG A 4 24.88 -42.74 -36.41
CA ARG A 4 26.15 -42.83 -35.63
C ARG A 4 26.13 -41.65 -34.60
N SER A 5 27.08 -41.33 -33.69
CA SER A 5 28.38 -41.80 -33.12
C SER A 5 28.71 -40.85 -31.94
N ARG A 6 29.60 -41.08 -30.93
CA ARG A 6 30.51 -42.16 -30.46
C ARG A 6 30.80 -41.83 -28.96
N THR A 7 30.58 -42.69 -27.96
CA THR A 7 31.54 -43.63 -27.30
C THR A 7 32.86 -43.01 -26.77
N ARG A 8 33.40 -43.36 -25.58
CA ARG A 8 32.96 -44.25 -24.47
C ARG A 8 33.94 -44.22 -23.27
N ALA A 9 33.39 -44.46 -22.07
CA ALA A 9 33.89 -45.33 -20.98
C ALA A 9 35.26 -45.08 -20.28
N ALA A 10 35.32 -45.48 -19.01
CA ALA A 10 36.49 -45.43 -18.13
C ALA A 10 37.18 -46.80 -17.94
N ARG A 11 38.47 -46.79 -17.54
CA ARG A 11 39.04 -47.61 -16.43
C ARG A 11 40.57 -47.45 -16.26
N THR A 12 40.99 -47.20 -15.01
CA THR A 12 42.22 -47.69 -14.32
C THR A 12 43.54 -47.89 -15.08
N GLY A 13 44.63 -47.22 -14.65
CA GLY A 13 46.01 -47.60 -15.00
C GLY A 13 47.08 -46.72 -14.33
N ALA A 14 48.03 -47.31 -13.59
CA ALA A 14 48.96 -46.60 -12.72
C ALA A 14 50.28 -46.13 -13.38
N ALA A 15 50.84 -45.05 -12.83
CA ALA A 15 52.27 -44.69 -12.66
C ALA A 15 53.26 -44.68 -13.85
N LEU A 16 54.04 -43.59 -13.98
CA LEU A 16 55.50 -43.58 -13.71
C LEU A 16 56.16 -42.19 -13.93
N THR A 17 56.90 -41.73 -12.91
CA THR A 17 58.12 -40.85 -12.92
C THR A 17 58.50 -40.07 -14.19
N SER A 18 58.81 -38.77 -14.15
CA SER A 18 60.07 -38.22 -13.58
C SER A 18 60.27 -36.72 -13.92
N GLY A 19 61.11 -35.99 -13.15
CA GLY A 19 61.90 -34.87 -13.70
C GLY A 19 61.80 -33.46 -13.08
N VAL A 20 62.65 -33.19 -12.07
CA VAL A 20 63.39 -31.92 -11.83
C VAL A 20 62.68 -30.55 -11.99
N ALA A 21 62.46 -29.84 -10.87
CA ALA A 21 63.07 -28.53 -10.58
C ALA A 21 62.64 -28.02 -9.19
N ALA A 22 63.54 -27.33 -8.48
CA ALA A 22 63.17 -26.58 -7.27
C ALA A 22 63.07 -25.09 -7.60
N VAL A 23 61.94 -24.47 -7.27
CA VAL A 23 61.74 -23.01 -7.21
C VAL A 23 61.02 -22.74 -5.90
N ALA A 24 61.52 -21.80 -5.10
CA ALA A 24 60.84 -21.40 -3.88
C ALA A 24 59.68 -20.45 -4.22
N LEU A 25 58.47 -20.82 -3.84
CA LEU A 25 57.40 -19.87 -3.55
C LEU A 25 57.29 -19.76 -2.04
N ALA A 26 57.16 -18.55 -1.52
CA ALA A 26 56.72 -18.35 -0.15
C ALA A 26 55.23 -18.74 -0.08
N VAL A 27 54.85 -19.49 0.96
CA VAL A 27 53.45 -19.56 1.35
C VAL A 27 53.11 -18.20 1.94
N VAL A 28 52.27 -17.44 1.23
CA VAL A 28 51.54 -16.32 1.83
C VAL A 28 50.47 -16.97 2.70
N GLY A 29 50.57 -16.81 4.02
CA GLY A 29 49.51 -17.23 4.93
C GLY A 29 48.23 -16.46 4.63
N ALA A 30 47.07 -17.07 4.92
CA ALA A 30 45.83 -16.32 4.97
C ALA A 30 45.98 -15.19 6.00
N LEU A 31 45.43 -14.02 5.69
CA LEU A 31 45.14 -13.02 6.71
C LEU A 31 43.89 -13.47 7.46
N PRO A 32 43.76 -13.18 8.77
CA PRO A 32 42.57 -13.53 9.53
C PRO A 32 41.32 -12.81 8.99
N ALA A 33 40.14 -13.35 9.30
CA ALA A 33 38.92 -12.58 9.28
C ALA A 33 39.05 -11.42 10.31
N ALA A 34 38.66 -10.22 9.93
CA ALA A 34 38.77 -9.06 10.81
C ALA A 34 37.81 -9.19 12.00
N GLY A 35 38.27 -8.79 13.19
CA GLY A 35 37.55 -8.96 14.45
C GLY A 35 37.96 -10.21 15.25
N ALA A 36 38.39 -11.29 14.60
CA ALA A 36 38.91 -12.47 15.30
C ALA A 36 40.40 -12.33 15.63
N LEU A 37 40.76 -12.24 16.92
CA LEU A 37 42.15 -12.23 17.40
C LEU A 37 42.80 -13.64 17.42
N ILE A 38 42.05 -14.66 17.01
CA ILE A 38 42.41 -16.07 16.94
C ILE A 38 42.07 -16.56 15.54
N VAL A 39 43.00 -17.26 14.87
CA VAL A 39 42.83 -17.68 13.47
C VAL A 39 42.15 -19.04 13.33
N ASP A 40 42.36 -19.94 14.31
CA ASP A 40 41.82 -21.30 14.33
C ASP A 40 41.22 -21.57 15.72
N GLY A 41 39.90 -21.56 15.86
CA GLY A 41 39.21 -21.66 17.17
C GLY A 41 38.45 -22.97 17.41
N SER A 42 37.91 -23.58 16.35
CA SER A 42 37.05 -24.79 16.37
C SER A 42 37.72 -26.07 15.90
N PHE A 43 39.01 -26.00 15.56
CA PHE A 43 39.93 -27.12 15.26
C PHE A 43 39.52 -28.17 14.21
N GLU A 44 38.38 -28.01 13.50
CA GLU A 44 37.87 -28.98 12.51
C GLU A 44 38.87 -29.32 11.39
N ASP A 45 39.64 -28.33 10.91
CA ASP A 45 40.68 -28.47 9.89
C ASP A 45 42.08 -28.80 10.49
N GLY A 46 42.19 -28.93 11.82
CA GLY A 46 43.42 -29.24 12.55
C GLY A 46 43.80 -28.20 13.62
N PRO A 47 44.95 -28.37 14.30
CA PRO A 47 45.37 -27.50 15.40
C PRO A 47 45.83 -26.10 14.95
N GLY A 48 45.91 -25.83 13.64
CA GLY A 48 46.20 -24.50 13.11
C GLY A 48 47.50 -23.88 13.63
N ALA A 49 47.40 -22.66 14.15
CA ALA A 49 48.50 -21.94 14.80
C ALA A 49 48.80 -22.37 16.26
N TRP A 50 48.02 -23.27 16.87
CA TRP A 50 48.19 -23.66 18.26
C TRP A 50 49.35 -24.63 18.48
N VAL A 51 50.04 -24.48 19.61
CA VAL A 51 51.20 -25.29 19.98
C VAL A 51 50.96 -25.95 21.34
N ALA A 52 50.94 -27.28 21.34
CA ALA A 52 51.07 -28.06 22.57
C ALA A 52 52.54 -28.34 22.89
N TYR A 53 52.88 -28.41 24.17
CA TYR A 53 54.20 -28.84 24.64
C TYR A 53 54.10 -29.74 25.88
N GLY A 54 55.05 -30.65 26.05
CA GLY A 54 55.16 -31.52 27.23
C GLY A 54 54.16 -32.67 27.33
N HIS A 55 53.23 -32.77 26.38
CA HIS A 55 52.27 -33.87 26.27
C HIS A 55 52.94 -35.17 25.77
N GLU A 56 52.24 -36.29 25.89
CA GLU A 56 52.54 -37.52 25.14
C GLU A 56 51.65 -37.60 23.87
N GLY A 57 52.04 -38.45 22.91
CA GLY A 57 51.33 -38.59 21.63
C GLY A 57 51.63 -37.51 20.58
N GLU A 58 50.76 -37.45 19.57
CA GLU A 58 50.60 -36.30 18.66
C GLU A 58 49.33 -35.54 19.10
N ILE A 59 49.13 -34.28 18.67
CA ILE A 59 47.88 -33.57 18.93
C ILE A 59 46.77 -34.22 18.10
N ASP A 60 45.66 -34.62 18.73
CA ASP A 60 44.50 -35.16 18.03
C ASP A 60 43.44 -34.06 17.85
N THR A 61 42.86 -33.97 16.65
CA THR A 61 41.71 -33.11 16.31
C THR A 61 40.61 -33.88 15.58
N GLY A 62 40.74 -35.23 15.49
CA GLY A 62 39.77 -36.09 14.79
C GLY A 62 38.39 -36.17 15.43
N SER A 63 38.17 -35.47 16.55
CA SER A 63 36.90 -35.32 17.27
C SER A 63 36.17 -34.00 17.01
N GLY A 64 36.78 -33.03 16.33
CA GLY A 64 36.42 -31.61 16.41
C GLY A 64 37.46 -30.89 17.28
N ALA A 65 37.38 -31.08 18.60
CA ALA A 65 38.27 -30.46 19.59
C ALA A 65 39.78 -30.83 19.50
N LEU A 66 40.66 -29.91 19.90
CA LEU A 66 42.10 -30.12 20.12
C LEU A 66 42.35 -30.89 21.41
N CYS A 67 42.72 -32.16 21.29
CA CYS A 67 43.02 -33.08 22.39
C CYS A 67 44.52 -33.37 22.57
N VAL A 68 44.98 -33.42 23.83
CA VAL A 68 46.36 -33.80 24.21
C VAL A 68 46.42 -34.63 25.50
N ASP A 69 47.29 -35.64 25.54
CA ASP A 69 47.54 -36.48 26.72
C ASP A 69 48.58 -35.84 27.66
N VAL A 70 48.16 -35.50 28.87
CA VAL A 70 48.96 -34.86 29.93
C VAL A 70 49.62 -35.92 30.82
N PRO A 71 50.96 -36.02 30.87
CA PRO A 71 51.63 -37.07 31.64
C PRO A 71 51.47 -36.94 33.17
N ALA A 72 51.34 -38.10 33.81
CA ALA A 72 51.24 -38.29 35.25
C ALA A 72 52.39 -37.62 36.02
N GLY A 73 52.09 -36.78 37.01
CA GLY A 73 53.09 -36.13 37.84
C GLY A 73 54.00 -35.14 37.10
N SER A 74 53.52 -34.59 35.97
CA SER A 74 54.17 -33.50 35.24
C SER A 74 54.41 -32.26 36.10
N ALA A 75 55.42 -31.44 35.76
CA ALA A 75 55.69 -30.19 36.48
C ALA A 75 54.67 -29.10 36.10
N GLN A 76 54.40 -28.14 36.99
CA GLN A 76 53.34 -27.12 36.83
C GLN A 76 53.38 -26.33 35.50
N TYR A 77 54.58 -25.99 35.02
CA TYR A 77 54.79 -25.30 33.73
C TYR A 77 55.39 -26.24 32.66
N GLY A 78 55.35 -27.54 32.91
CA GLY A 78 55.95 -28.56 32.05
C GLY A 78 55.06 -29.00 30.89
N VAL A 79 53.75 -28.75 30.95
CA VAL A 79 52.76 -29.12 29.94
C VAL A 79 51.80 -27.96 29.72
N GLY A 80 51.46 -27.67 28.46
CA GLY A 80 50.49 -26.64 28.12
C GLY A 80 50.10 -26.62 26.65
N VAL A 81 49.02 -25.91 26.35
CA VAL A 81 48.51 -25.60 24.99
C VAL A 81 48.47 -24.08 24.87
N VAL A 82 49.10 -23.52 23.85
CA VAL A 82 49.28 -22.06 23.70
C VAL A 82 49.05 -21.57 22.28
N LEU A 83 48.60 -20.32 22.16
CA LEU A 83 48.58 -19.52 20.93
C LEU A 83 49.42 -18.27 21.16
N ASN A 84 50.32 -17.97 20.22
CA ASN A 84 51.21 -16.80 20.27
C ASN A 84 50.82 -15.77 19.21
N GLY A 85 51.19 -14.51 19.42
CA GLY A 85 50.94 -13.43 18.47
C GLY A 85 49.55 -12.78 18.63
N VAL A 86 48.97 -12.88 19.83
CA VAL A 86 47.66 -12.30 20.17
C VAL A 86 47.83 -10.82 20.52
N ALA A 87 47.16 -9.92 19.79
CA ALA A 87 47.16 -8.49 20.13
C ALA A 87 46.23 -8.20 21.32
N ILE A 88 46.67 -7.33 22.23
CA ILE A 88 45.91 -6.79 23.34
C ILE A 88 46.18 -5.28 23.42
N GLU A 89 45.18 -4.45 23.67
CA GLU A 89 45.33 -3.01 23.85
C GLU A 89 44.79 -2.52 25.21
N ALA A 90 45.55 -1.63 25.85
CA ALA A 90 45.24 -1.12 27.19
C ALA A 90 43.97 -0.26 27.19
N GLY A 91 43.01 -0.63 28.03
CA GLY A 91 41.73 0.07 28.18
C GLY A 91 40.57 -0.53 27.36
N SER A 92 40.85 -1.38 26.37
CA SER A 92 39.80 -2.15 25.70
C SER A 92 39.25 -3.26 26.62
N THR A 93 37.96 -3.52 26.53
CA THR A 93 37.32 -4.69 27.16
C THR A 93 37.38 -5.87 26.19
N TYR A 94 37.67 -7.04 26.73
CA TYR A 94 37.82 -8.29 26.02
C TYR A 94 36.92 -9.36 26.63
N THR A 95 36.35 -10.21 25.77
CA THR A 95 35.68 -11.46 26.18
C THR A 95 36.52 -12.62 25.68
N PHE A 96 36.97 -13.48 26.60
CA PHE A 96 37.68 -14.71 26.29
C PHE A 96 36.78 -15.91 26.61
N ALA A 97 36.44 -16.70 25.59
CA ALA A 97 35.56 -17.86 25.74
C ALA A 97 36.16 -19.12 25.09
N TYR A 98 35.83 -20.29 25.66
CA TYR A 98 36.24 -21.60 25.14
C TYR A 98 35.42 -22.72 25.80
N THR A 99 35.28 -23.84 25.09
CA THR A 99 34.80 -25.11 25.65
C THR A 99 35.99 -25.99 26.02
N ALA A 100 36.00 -26.59 27.20
CA ALA A 100 37.08 -27.50 27.61
C ALA A 100 36.58 -28.75 28.35
N THR A 101 37.36 -29.83 28.25
CA THR A 101 37.17 -31.09 28.99
C THR A 101 38.47 -31.63 29.56
N ALA A 102 38.35 -32.46 30.59
CA ALA A 102 39.42 -33.24 31.18
C ALA A 102 38.94 -34.66 31.45
N SER A 103 39.72 -35.69 31.11
CA SER A 103 39.36 -37.09 31.38
C SER A 103 39.35 -37.45 32.89
N THR A 104 39.66 -36.49 33.76
CA THR A 104 39.72 -36.58 35.22
C THR A 104 39.43 -35.19 35.78
N ASP A 105 38.70 -35.12 36.89
CA ASP A 105 38.31 -33.84 37.49
C ASP A 105 39.56 -33.07 37.99
N VAL A 106 39.86 -31.92 37.38
CA VAL A 106 41.06 -31.10 37.64
C VAL A 106 40.75 -29.61 37.62
N THR A 107 41.66 -28.79 38.14
CA THR A 107 41.64 -27.33 37.94
C THR A 107 42.90 -26.94 37.20
N ILE A 108 42.76 -26.46 35.96
CA ILE A 108 43.88 -25.93 35.17
C ILE A 108 44.05 -24.43 35.41
N ARG A 109 45.05 -23.81 34.78
CA ARG A 109 45.20 -22.36 34.74
C ARG A 109 45.12 -21.87 33.29
N ALA A 110 44.21 -20.96 33.00
CA ALA A 110 44.05 -20.31 31.70
C ALA A 110 44.45 -18.84 31.84
N LEU A 111 45.22 -18.30 30.90
CA LEU A 111 45.71 -16.92 30.99
C LEU A 111 45.87 -16.25 29.63
N ILE A 112 45.86 -14.92 29.65
CA ILE A 112 46.25 -14.06 28.53
C ILE A 112 47.34 -13.12 29.03
N GLY A 113 48.52 -13.16 28.39
CA GLY A 113 49.72 -12.50 28.89
C GLY A 113 50.87 -12.46 27.90
N GLN A 114 52.06 -12.11 28.39
CA GLN A 114 53.27 -11.97 27.59
C GLN A 114 54.03 -13.29 27.41
N ASN A 115 54.38 -13.63 26.16
CA ASN A 115 55.29 -14.74 25.83
C ASN A 115 56.77 -14.40 26.12
N GLY A 116 57.05 -13.85 27.30
CA GLY A 116 58.40 -13.43 27.68
C GLY A 116 58.41 -12.55 28.93
N ALA A 117 59.58 -12.40 29.55
CA ALA A 117 59.76 -11.55 30.72
C ALA A 117 59.38 -10.09 30.38
N PRO A 118 58.60 -9.39 31.25
CA PRO A 118 58.34 -9.69 32.65
C PRO A 118 57.23 -10.72 32.95
N TYR A 119 56.57 -11.30 31.94
CA TYR A 119 55.41 -12.20 32.08
C TYR A 119 54.21 -11.52 32.75
N GLY A 120 53.86 -10.31 32.29
CA GLY A 120 52.59 -9.68 32.65
C GLY A 120 51.40 -10.48 32.11
N THR A 121 50.28 -10.44 32.83
CA THR A 121 48.99 -10.98 32.39
C THR A 121 47.92 -9.88 32.45
N VAL A 122 46.94 -9.96 31.55
CA VAL A 122 45.69 -9.19 31.59
C VAL A 122 44.51 -10.05 32.05
N LEU A 123 44.58 -11.36 31.80
CA LEU A 123 43.66 -12.37 32.33
C LEU A 123 44.46 -13.53 32.92
N ASP A 124 44.02 -14.05 34.07
CA ASP A 124 44.66 -15.17 34.78
C ASP A 124 43.63 -15.88 35.67
N THR A 125 43.08 -17.00 35.18
CA THR A 125 41.92 -17.69 35.76
C THR A 125 42.21 -19.18 35.96
N SER A 126 41.32 -19.89 36.64
CA SER A 126 41.55 -21.29 37.03
C SER A 126 40.25 -22.11 36.97
N PRO A 127 39.80 -22.49 35.77
CA PRO A 127 38.57 -23.26 35.60
C PRO A 127 38.71 -24.68 36.17
N ALA A 128 37.63 -25.18 36.77
CA ALA A 128 37.49 -26.58 37.11
C ALA A 128 36.88 -27.34 35.92
N LEU A 129 37.56 -28.37 35.44
CA LEU A 129 37.18 -29.16 34.28
C LEU A 129 36.85 -30.59 34.69
N THR A 130 35.95 -31.22 33.94
CA THR A 130 35.53 -32.61 34.13
C THR A 130 35.44 -33.30 32.76
N SER A 131 35.00 -34.57 32.75
CA SER A 131 34.72 -35.31 31.50
C SER A 131 33.46 -34.84 30.75
N THR A 132 32.76 -33.82 31.26
CA THR A 132 31.66 -33.14 30.57
C THR A 132 32.17 -31.82 29.96
N PRO A 133 31.83 -31.48 28.71
CA PRO A 133 32.13 -30.18 28.10
C PRO A 133 31.74 -29.03 29.04
N THR A 134 32.74 -28.23 29.40
CA THR A 134 32.63 -27.11 30.33
C THR A 134 32.90 -25.83 29.53
N PRO A 135 31.86 -25.07 29.15
CA PRO A 135 32.07 -23.73 28.59
C PRO A 135 32.59 -22.81 29.68
N VAL A 136 33.56 -21.97 29.33
CA VAL A 136 34.14 -20.94 30.19
C VAL A 136 34.15 -19.63 29.42
N GLU A 137 33.70 -18.55 30.06
CA GLU A 137 33.68 -17.20 29.51
C GLU A 137 34.18 -16.24 30.60
N GLU A 138 35.12 -15.36 30.24
CA GLU A 138 35.79 -14.43 31.16
C GLU A 138 35.91 -13.05 30.48
N VAL A 139 35.23 -12.05 31.05
CA VAL A 139 35.24 -10.66 30.55
C VAL A 139 36.23 -9.82 31.36
N PHE A 140 37.16 -9.13 30.70
CA PHE A 140 38.19 -8.33 31.35
C PHE A 140 38.57 -7.06 30.56
N THR A 141 38.78 -5.95 31.25
CA THR A 141 39.40 -4.75 30.65
C THR A 141 40.92 -4.85 30.77
N ALA A 142 41.63 -4.79 29.64
CA ALA A 142 43.07 -4.99 29.61
C ALA A 142 43.84 -3.85 30.28
N ALA A 143 44.65 -4.17 31.29
CA ALA A 143 45.43 -3.19 32.04
C ALA A 143 46.77 -2.78 31.36
N ALA A 144 47.13 -3.41 30.24
CA ALA A 144 48.33 -3.15 29.45
C ALA A 144 48.16 -3.69 28.01
N SER A 145 48.83 -3.06 27.03
CA SER A 145 48.88 -3.55 25.65
C SER A 145 49.98 -4.61 25.47
N TYR A 146 49.73 -5.62 24.62
CA TYR A 146 50.72 -6.60 24.16
C TYR A 146 50.65 -6.72 22.62
N PRO A 147 51.77 -6.63 21.89
CA PRO A 147 51.75 -6.67 20.43
C PRO A 147 51.56 -8.10 19.87
N ALA A 148 50.94 -8.20 18.68
CA ALA A 148 50.84 -9.45 17.92
C ALA A 148 52.17 -9.97 17.33
N ALA A 149 53.24 -9.18 17.41
CA ALA A 149 54.57 -9.59 16.97
C ALA A 149 55.63 -9.06 17.96
N PRO A 150 56.65 -9.87 18.33
CA PRO A 150 57.60 -9.50 19.37
C PRO A 150 58.59 -8.47 18.84
N THR A 151 58.81 -7.41 19.61
CA THR A 151 59.80 -6.36 19.30
C THR A 151 61.12 -6.64 20.01
N ALA A 152 62.09 -5.72 19.90
CA ALA A 152 63.36 -5.82 20.64
C ALA A 152 63.20 -5.52 22.14
N ASP A 153 62.14 -4.81 22.52
CA ASP A 153 61.92 -4.28 23.87
C ASP A 153 60.61 -4.81 24.51
N GLU A 154 59.69 -5.39 23.72
CA GLU A 154 58.38 -5.88 24.16
C GLU A 154 58.10 -7.30 23.61
N PRO A 155 57.79 -8.30 24.46
CA PRO A 155 57.37 -9.63 24.01
C PRO A 155 55.95 -9.62 23.44
N GLU A 156 55.67 -10.58 22.55
CA GLU A 156 54.34 -10.79 21.97
C GLU A 156 53.30 -11.24 23.02
N GLY A 157 52.02 -10.99 22.74
CA GLY A 157 50.90 -11.55 23.51
C GLY A 157 50.65 -13.04 23.20
N GLN A 158 50.12 -13.75 24.19
CA GLN A 158 49.87 -15.18 24.19
C GLN A 158 48.60 -15.54 24.99
N ILE A 159 47.81 -16.46 24.47
CA ILE A 159 46.82 -17.23 25.24
C ILE A 159 47.49 -18.54 25.67
N ALA A 160 47.36 -18.94 26.93
CA ALA A 160 47.97 -20.16 27.44
C ALA A 160 47.11 -20.94 28.44
N PHE A 161 46.92 -22.22 28.14
CA PHE A 161 46.37 -23.23 29.05
C PHE A 161 47.53 -24.01 29.68
N GLN A 162 47.73 -23.86 30.98
CA GLN A 162 48.78 -24.53 31.74
C GLN A 162 48.19 -25.77 32.42
N LEU A 163 48.61 -26.94 31.93
CA LEU A 163 48.00 -28.25 32.22
C LEU A 163 48.86 -29.12 33.15
N GLY A 164 50.13 -28.77 33.32
CA GLY A 164 51.07 -29.54 34.13
C GLY A 164 50.81 -29.44 35.62
N GLY A 165 51.16 -30.49 36.38
CA GLY A 165 51.16 -30.46 37.85
C GLY A 165 49.79 -30.46 38.54
N VAL A 166 48.69 -30.60 37.80
CA VAL A 166 47.31 -30.63 38.34
C VAL A 166 46.87 -32.02 38.82
N SER A 167 47.57 -33.09 38.42
CA SER A 167 47.20 -34.49 38.72
C SER A 167 48.44 -35.38 38.95
N GLU A 168 48.31 -36.36 39.85
CA GLU A 168 49.30 -37.45 40.03
C GLU A 168 49.11 -38.59 39.01
N GLU A 169 47.96 -38.67 38.35
CA GLU A 169 47.64 -39.65 37.29
C GLU A 169 47.62 -38.97 35.90
N ALA A 170 47.79 -39.75 34.82
CA ALA A 170 47.76 -39.24 33.45
C ALA A 170 46.31 -39.03 32.99
N TRP A 171 46.07 -37.96 32.24
CA TRP A 171 44.73 -37.54 31.82
C TRP A 171 44.77 -36.81 30.48
N THR A 172 43.67 -36.84 29.73
CA THR A 172 43.54 -36.14 28.44
C THR A 172 42.83 -34.80 28.65
N PHE A 173 43.38 -33.72 28.12
CA PHE A 173 42.74 -32.41 27.99
C PHE A 173 42.22 -32.26 26.56
N CYS A 174 40.99 -31.79 26.38
CA CYS A 174 40.53 -31.33 25.06
C CYS A 174 39.94 -29.92 25.15
N LEU A 175 40.19 -29.12 24.11
CA LEU A 175 39.85 -27.71 23.98
C LEU A 175 39.11 -27.47 22.66
N ASP A 176 38.07 -26.65 22.70
CA ASP A 176 37.22 -26.32 21.55
C ASP A 176 36.66 -24.88 21.67
N ASP A 177 35.98 -24.40 20.63
CA ASP A 177 35.25 -23.12 20.60
C ASP A 177 36.05 -21.87 21.04
N VAL A 178 37.37 -21.85 20.82
CA VAL A 178 38.23 -20.82 21.43
C VAL A 178 38.12 -19.48 20.71
N SER A 179 37.68 -18.46 21.43
CA SER A 179 37.48 -17.10 20.92
C SER A 179 38.05 -16.03 21.87
N LEU A 180 38.54 -14.95 21.27
CA LEU A 180 38.90 -13.71 21.95
C LEU A 180 38.42 -12.55 21.09
N SER A 181 37.43 -11.81 21.61
CA SER A 181 36.83 -10.64 20.97
C SER A 181 36.99 -9.41 21.87
N SER A 182 36.75 -8.21 21.33
CA SER A 182 36.95 -6.95 22.06
C SER A 182 36.02 -5.83 21.63
N ASP A 183 35.63 -5.02 22.60
CA ASP A 183 34.89 -3.78 22.37
C ASP A 183 35.90 -2.65 22.13
N SER A 184 35.92 -2.12 20.90
CA SER A 184 36.91 -1.11 20.46
C SER A 184 36.22 0.03 19.70
N GLU A 185 36.44 1.25 20.15
CA GLU A 185 35.91 2.48 19.53
C GLU A 185 36.60 2.75 18.18
N LEU A 186 35.79 2.94 17.14
CA LEU A 186 36.26 3.20 15.77
C LEU A 186 36.25 4.68 15.41
N LEU A 187 35.49 5.52 16.13
CA LEU A 187 35.42 6.97 15.89
C LEU A 187 36.56 7.69 16.62
N PRO A 188 37.47 8.39 15.92
CA PRO A 188 38.60 9.09 16.54
C PRO A 188 38.20 10.40 17.25
N HIS A 189 36.92 10.76 17.29
CA HIS A 189 36.41 12.01 17.85
C HIS A 189 34.93 11.89 18.22
N THR A 190 34.65 11.48 19.46
CA THR A 190 33.31 11.09 19.92
C THR A 190 32.48 12.24 20.51
N SER A 191 33.12 13.23 21.17
CA SER A 191 32.43 14.38 21.77
C SER A 191 32.62 15.65 20.93
N PHE A 192 31.59 16.50 20.85
CA PHE A 192 31.63 17.74 20.05
C PHE A 192 31.92 19.02 20.85
N ALA A 193 32.25 18.89 22.15
CA ALA A 193 32.37 20.00 23.09
C ALA A 193 33.30 21.17 22.66
N GLU A 194 34.34 20.90 21.86
CA GLU A 194 35.31 21.91 21.39
C GLU A 194 35.27 22.14 19.84
N GLY A 195 34.43 21.41 19.09
CA GLY A 195 34.32 21.52 17.63
C GLY A 195 33.97 20.20 16.94
N LEU A 196 33.89 20.20 15.60
CA LEU A 196 33.62 19.00 14.78
C LEU A 196 34.79 18.01 14.70
N GLY A 197 36.02 18.42 15.01
CA GLY A 197 37.20 17.59 14.80
C GLY A 197 37.35 17.17 13.32
N PRO A 198 37.35 15.86 13.00
CA PRO A 198 37.40 15.34 11.62
C PRO A 198 36.03 15.17 10.96
N TRP A 199 34.90 15.40 11.66
CA TRP A 199 33.56 15.25 11.09
C TRP A 199 33.28 16.32 10.02
N SER A 200 32.61 15.91 8.95
CA SER A 200 32.12 16.78 7.88
C SER A 200 30.66 17.18 8.12
N LEU A 201 30.36 18.47 7.97
CA LEU A 201 29.01 19.03 8.08
C LEU A 201 28.68 19.75 6.76
N TYR A 202 27.50 19.49 6.19
CA TYR A 202 27.10 20.01 4.88
C TYR A 202 25.59 20.30 4.81
N GLY A 203 25.18 21.22 3.93
CA GLY A 203 23.78 21.60 3.71
C GLY A 203 23.10 22.41 4.83
N THR A 204 23.76 22.60 5.97
CA THR A 204 23.22 23.26 7.17
C THR A 204 23.68 24.72 7.33
N GLY A 205 23.21 25.40 8.38
CA GLY A 205 23.82 26.64 8.87
C GLY A 205 25.19 26.46 9.56
N ASP A 206 25.74 27.54 10.09
CA ASP A 206 26.97 27.53 10.91
C ASP A 206 26.72 26.80 12.25
N PRO A 207 27.56 25.80 12.64
CA PRO A 207 27.37 25.06 13.88
C PRO A 207 27.73 25.90 15.12
N ARG A 208 26.96 25.69 16.19
CA ARG A 208 27.14 26.25 17.53
C ARG A 208 27.63 25.15 18.48
N PHE A 209 28.61 25.46 19.32
CA PHE A 209 29.13 24.54 20.34
C PHE A 209 28.87 25.12 21.73
N ALA A 210 28.14 24.40 22.57
CA ALA A 210 27.77 24.83 23.92
C ALA A 210 27.52 23.62 24.82
N ASP A 211 27.92 23.70 26.10
CA ASP A 211 27.60 22.74 27.16
C ASP A 211 27.91 21.24 26.89
N GLY A 212 28.73 20.94 25.87
CA GLY A 212 29.14 19.59 25.43
C GLY A 212 28.61 19.19 24.04
N GLU A 213 27.63 19.94 23.54
CA GLU A 213 26.78 19.63 22.40
C GLU A 213 27.13 20.49 21.17
N MET A 214 27.00 19.94 19.97
CA MET A 214 26.97 20.70 18.71
C MET A 214 25.52 20.85 18.26
N CYS A 215 25.07 22.09 18.09
CA CYS A 215 23.76 22.46 17.56
C CYS A 215 23.90 23.14 16.21
N VAL A 216 22.97 22.88 15.29
CA VAL A 216 22.90 23.57 14.01
C VAL A 216 21.45 23.86 13.60
N ASP A 217 21.21 25.06 13.05
CA ASP A 217 19.94 25.40 12.42
C ASP A 217 19.87 24.79 11.01
N LEU A 218 18.82 24.04 10.72
CA LEU A 218 18.45 23.66 9.37
C LEU A 218 17.31 24.56 8.86
N PRO A 219 17.46 25.20 7.69
CA PRO A 219 16.48 26.16 7.18
C PRO A 219 15.21 25.53 6.60
N GLY A 220 15.14 24.19 6.51
CA GLY A 220 14.12 23.46 5.76
C GLY A 220 14.26 23.66 4.24
N GLY A 221 13.32 23.10 3.48
CA GLY A 221 13.31 23.14 2.02
C GLY A 221 14.38 22.26 1.35
N GLN A 222 14.79 21.17 2.00
CA GLN A 222 15.53 20.08 1.36
C GLN A 222 14.54 19.11 0.71
N SER A 223 14.93 18.46 -0.38
CA SER A 223 14.14 17.43 -1.06
C SER A 223 14.47 16.03 -0.56
N ASN A 224 15.71 15.78 -0.14
CA ASN A 224 16.19 14.47 0.32
C ASN A 224 16.81 14.53 1.73
N PRO A 225 16.75 13.43 2.51
CA PRO A 225 17.46 13.33 3.79
C PRO A 225 18.97 13.61 3.71
N TRP A 226 19.61 13.31 2.56
CA TRP A 226 21.05 13.49 2.32
C TRP A 226 21.41 14.83 1.65
N ASP A 227 20.48 15.79 1.50
CA ASP A 227 20.82 17.14 1.03
C ASP A 227 21.59 17.95 2.09
N ALA A 228 21.40 17.60 3.36
CA ALA A 228 22.11 18.16 4.51
C ALA A 228 22.45 17.05 5.52
N GLY A 229 23.56 17.17 6.24
CA GLY A 229 23.98 16.12 7.16
C GLY A 229 25.31 16.34 7.86
N LEU A 230 25.60 15.42 8.78
CA LEU A 230 26.84 15.30 9.55
C LEU A 230 27.39 13.89 9.32
N SER A 231 28.63 13.75 8.86
CA SER A 231 29.23 12.44 8.60
C SER A 231 30.72 12.34 8.95
N PHE A 232 31.15 11.13 9.30
CA PHE A 232 32.54 10.75 9.44
C PHE A 232 32.84 9.61 8.46
N THR A 233 33.75 9.85 7.53
CA THR A 233 34.21 8.88 6.52
C THR A 233 35.64 8.43 6.85
N GLY A 234 35.90 7.12 6.79
CA GLY A 234 37.23 6.54 7.02
C GLY A 234 37.24 5.32 7.93
N LEU A 235 36.09 4.67 8.12
CA LEU A 235 35.91 3.56 9.05
C LEU A 235 36.18 2.22 8.36
N PRO A 236 36.95 1.30 8.98
CA PRO A 236 36.83 -0.11 8.64
C PRO A 236 35.49 -0.62 9.16
N ILE A 237 34.73 -1.28 8.29
CA ILE A 237 33.58 -2.10 8.64
C ILE A 237 33.81 -3.43 7.95
N ASP A 238 33.59 -4.54 8.62
CA ASP A 238 33.89 -5.88 8.14
C ASP A 238 32.64 -6.77 8.25
N ALA A 239 32.45 -7.64 7.26
CA ALA A 239 31.36 -8.60 7.26
C ALA A 239 31.50 -9.60 8.43
N ASP A 240 30.36 -10.05 8.93
CA ASP A 240 30.20 -10.97 10.06
C ASP A 240 30.70 -10.42 11.42
N GLN A 241 31.10 -9.15 11.49
CA GLN A 241 31.45 -8.45 12.73
C GLN A 241 30.25 -7.71 13.33
N ASN A 242 30.16 -7.75 14.67
CA ASN A 242 29.16 -7.04 15.47
C ASN A 242 29.65 -5.63 15.86
N TYR A 243 28.73 -4.68 15.90
CA TYR A 243 28.98 -3.28 16.24
C TYR A 243 27.87 -2.72 17.13
N VAL A 244 28.16 -1.64 17.85
CA VAL A 244 27.17 -0.80 18.54
C VAL A 244 27.40 0.66 18.16
N LEU A 245 26.41 1.25 17.50
CA LEU A 245 26.34 2.70 17.24
C LEU A 245 25.53 3.36 18.36
N SER A 246 26.14 4.28 19.11
CA SER A 246 25.49 5.02 20.20
C SER A 246 25.67 6.53 19.98
N PHE A 247 24.64 7.34 20.25
CA PHE A 247 24.73 8.80 20.17
C PHE A 247 23.69 9.50 21.05
N THR A 248 24.01 10.69 21.56
CA THR A 248 23.06 11.52 22.33
C THR A 248 22.62 12.71 21.51
N ALA A 249 21.32 12.86 21.24
CA ALA A 249 20.81 13.93 20.38
C ALA A 249 19.42 14.44 20.79
N ARG A 250 19.04 15.59 20.22
CA ARG A 250 17.71 16.20 20.30
C ARG A 250 17.40 17.00 19.04
N THR A 251 16.12 17.27 18.81
CA THR A 251 15.63 18.14 17.74
C THR A 251 14.60 19.14 18.26
N THR A 252 14.53 20.34 17.68
CA THR A 252 13.52 21.34 18.06
C THR A 252 12.92 22.02 16.81
N PRO A 253 11.64 21.75 16.45
CA PRO A 253 10.71 20.82 17.11
C PRO A 253 11.19 19.36 17.08
N ALA A 254 10.53 18.48 17.84
CA ALA A 254 10.79 17.05 17.76
C ALA A 254 10.63 16.57 16.30
N THR A 255 11.66 15.95 15.76
CA THR A 255 11.81 15.60 14.34
C THR A 255 12.80 14.43 14.25
N PRO A 256 12.42 13.32 13.60
CA PRO A 256 13.30 12.17 13.48
C PRO A 256 14.40 12.37 12.43
N VAL A 257 15.55 11.75 12.67
CA VAL A 257 16.75 11.85 11.83
C VAL A 257 17.08 10.47 11.26
N ARG A 258 17.46 10.40 9.98
CA ARG A 258 17.94 9.14 9.37
C ARG A 258 19.41 8.94 9.72
N VAL A 259 19.79 7.77 10.22
CA VAL A 259 21.17 7.47 10.66
C VAL A 259 21.63 6.17 10.01
N ILE A 260 22.84 6.17 9.44
CA ILE A 260 23.41 4.99 8.77
C ILE A 260 24.84 4.70 9.22
N VAL A 261 25.20 3.41 9.18
CA VAL A 261 26.59 2.96 9.02
C VAL A 261 26.67 2.29 7.65
N GLY A 262 27.54 2.76 6.77
CA GLY A 262 27.47 2.39 5.36
C GLY A 262 28.64 2.85 4.50
N GLU A 263 28.44 2.78 3.19
CA GLU A 263 29.42 3.10 2.17
C GLU A 263 29.48 4.62 1.90
N GLY A 264 30.66 5.21 2.12
CA GLY A 264 30.98 6.63 1.89
C GLY A 264 31.18 6.92 0.40
N GLY A 265 30.09 6.94 -0.36
CA GLY A 265 30.11 6.99 -1.82
C GLY A 265 29.92 5.59 -2.41
N GLY A 266 30.50 5.35 -3.59
CA GLY A 266 30.37 4.06 -4.26
C GLY A 266 28.93 3.75 -4.67
N ALA A 267 28.35 2.69 -4.10
CA ALA A 267 26.98 2.24 -4.33
C ALA A 267 26.04 2.54 -3.13
N PHE A 268 26.51 3.29 -2.13
CA PHE A 268 25.75 3.71 -0.95
C PHE A 268 25.12 2.57 -0.13
N ARG A 269 25.74 1.38 -0.15
CA ARG A 269 25.29 0.20 0.59
C ARG A 269 25.34 0.47 2.10
N THR A 270 24.34 0.03 2.86
CA THR A 270 24.27 0.17 4.31
C THR A 270 24.57 -1.16 5.02
N ALA A 271 25.39 -1.11 6.06
CA ALA A 271 25.57 -2.19 7.03
C ALA A 271 24.59 -2.06 8.21
N PHE A 272 24.19 -0.82 8.52
CA PHE A 272 23.12 -0.48 9.43
C PHE A 272 22.36 0.74 8.93
N GLU A 273 21.04 0.76 9.15
CA GLU A 273 20.20 1.91 8.90
C GLU A 273 19.07 2.02 9.92
N GLN A 274 19.00 3.17 10.60
CA GLN A 274 17.79 3.65 11.26
C GLN A 274 17.17 4.73 10.36
N ALA A 275 16.11 4.39 9.62
CA ALA A 275 15.44 5.34 8.73
C ALA A 275 14.81 6.52 9.49
N SER A 276 14.35 6.27 10.72
CA SER A 276 13.77 7.26 11.64
C SER A 276 14.26 7.04 13.06
N ALA A 277 15.31 7.75 13.48
CA ALA A 277 15.77 7.77 14.87
C ALA A 277 14.84 8.68 15.69
N PRO A 278 14.17 8.18 16.74
CA PRO A 278 13.15 8.94 17.47
C PRO A 278 13.79 10.00 18.40
N LEU A 279 13.89 11.24 17.91
CA LEU A 279 14.47 12.37 18.65
C LEU A 279 13.39 13.35 19.14
N GLY A 280 13.43 13.64 20.43
CA GLY A 280 12.57 14.62 21.10
C GLY A 280 13.24 15.98 21.29
N THR A 281 12.55 16.89 21.99
CA THR A 281 13.11 18.21 22.37
C THR A 281 14.03 18.17 23.59
N GLU A 282 14.04 17.06 24.33
CA GLU A 282 15.02 16.77 25.38
C GLU A 282 16.08 15.81 24.83
N ALA A 283 17.32 15.92 25.29
CA ALA A 283 18.42 15.09 24.80
C ALA A 283 18.26 13.62 25.25
N SER A 284 18.27 12.71 24.28
CA SER A 284 18.15 11.26 24.47
C SER A 284 19.35 10.55 23.85
N THR A 285 19.95 9.63 24.60
CA THR A 285 20.91 8.66 24.06
C THR A 285 20.13 7.54 23.35
N LEU A 286 20.49 7.29 22.10
CA LEU A 286 19.97 6.18 21.29
C LEU A 286 21.13 5.24 20.96
N GLU A 287 20.89 3.93 21.02
CA GLU A 287 21.90 2.90 20.88
C GLU A 287 21.39 1.76 20.00
N TYR A 288 22.21 1.34 19.05
CA TYR A 288 21.85 0.40 17.98
C TYR A 288 22.96 -0.64 17.82
N ALA A 289 22.72 -1.86 18.32
CA ALA A 289 23.56 -3.01 18.06
C ALA A 289 23.20 -3.63 16.69
N PHE A 290 24.20 -4.01 15.90
CA PHE A 290 23.99 -4.68 14.60
C PHE A 290 25.17 -5.58 14.23
N THR A 291 24.91 -6.59 13.39
CA THR A 291 25.95 -7.38 12.70
C THR A 291 26.03 -6.90 11.26
N SER A 292 27.22 -6.53 10.79
CA SER A 292 27.38 -6.14 9.39
C SER A 292 27.43 -7.37 8.49
N THR A 293 26.64 -7.40 7.41
CA THR A 293 26.77 -8.39 6.33
C THR A 293 27.74 -7.93 5.23
N LEU A 294 28.40 -6.77 5.41
CA LEU A 294 29.19 -6.08 4.39
C LEU A 294 30.56 -5.60 4.91
N THR A 295 31.59 -5.71 4.07
CA THR A 295 32.88 -5.04 4.29
C THR A 295 32.94 -3.69 3.55
N PHE A 296 33.37 -2.65 4.26
CA PHE A 296 33.80 -1.35 3.74
C PHE A 296 35.23 -1.04 4.23
N PRO A 297 36.18 -0.72 3.34
CA PRO A 297 37.56 -0.40 3.75
C PRO A 297 37.63 0.96 4.48
N PRO A 298 38.68 1.23 5.26
CA PRO A 298 38.91 2.56 5.82
C PRO A 298 39.33 3.60 4.75
N ASP A 299 39.99 3.16 3.68
CA ASP A 299 40.49 4.01 2.59
C ASP A 299 39.88 3.60 1.23
N GLY A 300 39.60 4.57 0.35
CA GLY A 300 39.38 4.28 -1.07
C GLY A 300 38.40 5.22 -1.78
N ALA A 301 37.69 4.66 -2.77
CA ALA A 301 36.60 5.33 -3.49
C ALA A 301 35.20 5.04 -2.89
N ALA A 302 35.16 4.22 -1.84
CA ALA A 302 33.97 3.75 -1.13
C ALA A 302 34.34 3.34 0.32
N PRO A 303 34.97 4.22 1.13
CA PRO A 303 35.33 3.89 2.51
C PRO A 303 34.10 3.77 3.42
N GLY A 304 34.21 3.10 4.56
CA GLY A 304 33.12 3.06 5.55
C GLY A 304 32.84 4.43 6.18
N GLN A 305 31.57 4.71 6.49
CA GLN A 305 31.14 5.96 7.13
C GLN A 305 30.03 5.74 8.18
N VAL A 306 29.97 6.66 9.15
CA VAL A 306 28.76 6.97 9.93
C VAL A 306 28.19 8.27 9.38
N ALA A 307 26.88 8.33 9.10
CA ALA A 307 26.23 9.55 8.63
C ALA A 307 24.85 9.77 9.25
N PHE A 308 24.63 10.99 9.73
CA PHE A 308 23.35 11.55 10.14
C PHE A 308 22.81 12.39 8.97
N HIS A 309 21.72 11.91 8.37
CA HIS A 309 21.02 12.53 7.25
C HIS A 309 19.90 13.45 7.80
N LEU A 310 20.12 14.75 7.65
CA LEU A 310 19.37 15.82 8.34
C LEU A 310 18.42 16.59 7.41
N GLY A 311 18.48 16.41 6.10
CA GLY A 311 17.63 17.16 5.16
C GLY A 311 16.13 16.90 5.39
N LYS A 312 15.34 17.97 5.54
CA LYS A 312 13.89 17.92 5.74
C LYS A 312 13.16 19.04 4.98
N SER A 313 11.85 18.83 4.82
CA SER A 313 10.89 19.83 4.34
C SER A 313 10.83 21.03 5.32
N GLY A 314 10.63 20.75 6.61
CA GLY A 314 10.54 21.73 7.69
C GLY A 314 11.89 22.21 8.23
N ALA A 315 11.89 23.41 8.82
CA ALA A 315 13.04 23.97 9.51
C ALA A 315 13.08 23.52 10.97
N TYR A 316 14.25 23.10 11.47
CA TYR A 316 14.45 22.64 12.84
C TYR A 316 15.89 22.90 13.33
N GLU A 317 16.09 22.99 14.65
CA GLU A 317 17.41 22.85 15.26
C GLU A 317 17.71 21.35 15.47
N PHE A 318 18.85 20.87 14.98
CA PHE A 318 19.41 19.57 15.33
C PHE A 318 20.57 19.77 16.31
N CYS A 319 20.64 18.98 17.38
CA CYS A 319 21.78 18.98 18.28
C CYS A 319 22.22 17.57 18.68
N ILE A 320 23.54 17.39 18.86
CA ILE A 320 24.17 16.09 19.13
C ILE A 320 25.43 16.23 20.00
N SER A 321 25.64 15.24 20.87
CA SER A 321 26.86 14.98 21.63
C SER A 321 27.17 13.47 21.64
N ASP A 322 28.40 13.14 22.05
CA ASP A 322 28.82 11.81 22.51
C ASP A 322 28.39 10.66 21.58
N VAL A 323 28.93 10.68 20.35
CA VAL A 323 28.75 9.67 19.30
C VAL A 323 29.86 8.62 19.39
N SER A 324 29.50 7.35 19.42
CA SER A 324 30.38 6.19 19.54
C SER A 324 30.01 5.14 18.50
N LEU A 325 31.00 4.46 17.91
CA LEU A 325 30.80 3.25 17.13
C LEU A 325 31.83 2.23 17.58
N THR A 326 31.45 1.34 18.49
CA THR A 326 32.34 0.27 18.93
C THR A 326 32.13 -0.98 18.10
N THR A 327 33.19 -1.78 17.94
CA THR A 327 33.01 -3.23 17.76
C THR A 327 32.34 -3.82 19.01
N SER A 328 31.69 -4.97 18.87
CA SER A 328 31.07 -5.69 19.99
C SER A 328 31.57 -7.13 20.05
N ALA A 329 31.90 -7.59 21.26
CA ALA A 329 32.16 -9.00 21.53
C ALA A 329 30.91 -9.90 21.34
N THR A 330 29.71 -9.35 21.49
CA THR A 330 28.43 -10.06 21.50
C THR A 330 27.58 -9.66 20.28
N PRO A 331 26.84 -10.57 19.63
CA PRO A 331 25.86 -10.20 18.60
C PRO A 331 24.75 -9.32 19.19
N PRO A 332 24.02 -8.55 18.34
CA PRO A 332 22.76 -7.95 18.76
C PRO A 332 21.80 -9.04 19.27
N PRO A 333 20.94 -8.75 20.27
CA PRO A 333 19.88 -9.67 20.64
C PRO A 333 18.93 -9.87 19.43
N PRO A 334 18.43 -11.10 19.19
CA PRO A 334 17.42 -11.33 18.16
C PRO A 334 16.20 -10.42 18.33
N TYR A 335 15.57 -10.01 17.23
CA TYR A 335 14.37 -9.19 17.29
C TYR A 335 13.18 -9.97 17.87
N GLU A 336 12.80 -9.66 19.11
CA GLU A 336 11.54 -10.10 19.71
C GLU A 336 10.43 -9.05 19.49
N PRO A 337 9.38 -9.34 18.70
CA PRO A 337 8.27 -8.39 18.51
C PRO A 337 7.43 -8.22 19.78
N ASP A 338 7.05 -6.98 20.13
CA ASP A 338 6.07 -6.74 21.20
C ASP A 338 4.67 -7.18 20.76
N THR A 339 4.36 -8.42 21.11
CA THR A 339 3.04 -9.01 20.87
C THR A 339 1.99 -8.65 21.94
N GLY A 340 2.36 -7.91 22.99
CA GLY A 340 1.45 -7.57 24.09
C GLY A 340 0.74 -8.78 24.74
N PRO A 341 -0.48 -8.59 25.28
CA PRO A 341 -1.13 -9.61 26.13
C PRO A 341 -1.39 -10.94 25.42
N ARG A 342 -1.13 -12.06 26.12
CA ARG A 342 -1.13 -13.43 25.54
C ARG A 342 -2.50 -13.92 25.05
N VAL A 343 -3.59 -13.24 25.41
CA VAL A 343 -4.95 -13.53 24.92
C VAL A 343 -5.21 -12.72 23.64
N ARG A 344 -5.01 -13.36 22.48
CA ARG A 344 -5.21 -12.78 21.15
C ARG A 344 -6.68 -12.83 20.76
N VAL A 345 -7.22 -11.72 20.29
CA VAL A 345 -8.64 -11.53 19.92
C VAL A 345 -8.73 -10.77 18.60
N ASN A 346 -9.89 -10.82 17.94
CA ASN A 346 -10.26 -9.80 16.99
C ASN A 346 -10.40 -8.46 17.75
N GLN A 347 -9.48 -7.54 17.53
CA GLN A 347 -9.39 -6.27 18.27
C GLN A 347 -10.41 -5.24 17.80
N VAL A 348 -11.08 -5.48 16.67
CA VAL A 348 -12.26 -4.72 16.25
C VAL A 348 -13.46 -5.27 17.02
N GLY A 349 -13.73 -6.57 16.87
CA GLY A 349 -14.79 -7.25 17.59
C GLY A 349 -15.45 -8.37 16.80
N TYR A 350 -16.67 -8.72 17.21
CA TYR A 350 -17.43 -9.82 16.62
C TYR A 350 -18.87 -9.40 16.31
N LEU A 351 -19.47 -9.98 15.27
CA LEU A 351 -20.92 -9.86 15.06
C LEU A 351 -21.66 -10.63 16.18
N PRO A 352 -22.89 -10.23 16.58
CA PRO A 352 -23.61 -10.90 17.67
C PRO A 352 -23.97 -12.36 17.33
N GLN A 353 -24.08 -12.68 16.03
CA GLN A 353 -24.36 -14.02 15.51
C GLN A 353 -23.18 -14.49 14.65
N GLY A 354 -22.71 -15.72 14.89
CA GLY A 354 -21.48 -16.25 14.29
C GLY A 354 -20.43 -16.61 15.35
N PRO A 355 -19.27 -17.12 14.93
CA PRO A 355 -18.22 -17.54 15.84
C PRO A 355 -17.61 -16.35 16.57
N LYS A 356 -17.17 -16.61 17.81
CA LYS A 356 -16.44 -15.65 18.65
C LYS A 356 -15.33 -16.39 19.35
N ARG A 357 -14.09 -16.20 18.88
CA ARG A 357 -12.94 -17.03 19.27
C ARG A 357 -11.70 -16.20 19.53
N ALA A 358 -10.89 -16.71 20.45
CA ALA A 358 -9.62 -16.11 20.85
C ALA A 358 -8.56 -17.21 20.99
N THR A 359 -7.30 -16.81 20.93
CA THR A 359 -6.16 -17.73 21.05
C THR A 359 -5.29 -17.27 22.21
N LEU A 360 -5.15 -18.12 23.23
CA LEU A 360 -4.28 -17.89 24.39
C LEU A 360 -2.93 -18.58 24.13
N VAL A 361 -1.84 -17.82 24.14
CA VAL A 361 -0.47 -18.35 24.13
C VAL A 361 -0.09 -18.76 25.56
N THR A 362 0.18 -20.05 25.81
CA THR A 362 0.49 -20.58 27.16
C THR A 362 1.16 -21.95 27.09
N ASP A 363 2.16 -22.17 27.96
CA ASP A 363 2.83 -23.47 28.15
C ASP A 363 1.97 -24.46 28.97
N ALA A 364 0.76 -24.05 29.38
CA ALA A 364 -0.18 -24.93 30.06
C ALA A 364 -0.62 -26.07 29.12
N THR A 365 -0.58 -27.31 29.61
CA THR A 365 -1.00 -28.51 28.84
C THR A 365 -2.39 -29.04 29.25
N GLU A 366 -3.03 -28.37 30.21
CA GLU A 366 -4.35 -28.67 30.75
C GLU A 366 -5.25 -27.42 30.60
N ALA A 367 -6.55 -27.61 30.41
CA ALA A 367 -7.49 -26.52 30.15
C ALA A 367 -7.49 -25.45 31.26
N VAL A 368 -7.34 -24.18 30.87
CA VAL A 368 -7.28 -23.02 31.79
C VAL A 368 -8.65 -22.35 31.87
N ALA A 369 -9.00 -21.74 33.01
CA ALA A 369 -10.24 -20.98 33.15
C ALA A 369 -10.16 -19.61 32.45
N TRP A 370 -11.26 -19.16 31.85
CA TRP A 370 -11.39 -17.83 31.24
C TRP A 370 -12.67 -17.12 31.68
N GLN A 371 -12.66 -15.79 31.63
CA GLN A 371 -13.81 -14.92 31.88
C GLN A 371 -13.88 -13.81 30.82
N LEU A 372 -15.06 -13.62 30.23
CA LEU A 372 -15.37 -12.44 29.40
C LEU A 372 -15.96 -11.37 30.31
N LEU A 373 -15.34 -10.19 30.33
CA LEU A 373 -15.76 -9.02 31.10
C LEU A 373 -16.30 -7.94 30.18
N ASP A 374 -17.27 -7.15 30.64
CA ASP A 374 -17.69 -5.91 29.97
C ASP A 374 -16.79 -4.71 30.32
N ALA A 375 -17.08 -3.55 29.74
CA ALA A 375 -16.34 -2.30 30.00
C ALA A 375 -16.49 -1.74 31.44
N ALA A 376 -17.38 -2.30 32.27
CA ALA A 376 -17.46 -2.00 33.70
C ALA A 376 -16.62 -2.97 34.56
N GLY A 377 -16.15 -4.07 33.96
CA GLY A 377 -15.44 -5.17 34.63
C GLY A 377 -16.38 -6.23 35.22
N ASP A 378 -17.68 -6.20 34.91
CA ASP A 378 -18.63 -7.22 35.33
C ASP A 378 -18.53 -8.45 34.40
N THR A 379 -18.60 -9.66 34.97
CA THR A 379 -18.44 -10.91 34.20
C THR A 379 -19.71 -11.23 33.40
N VAL A 380 -19.55 -11.31 32.08
CA VAL A 380 -20.60 -11.58 31.09
C VAL A 380 -20.70 -13.08 30.81
N ALA A 381 -19.56 -13.76 30.68
CA ALA A 381 -19.47 -15.21 30.49
C ALA A 381 -18.18 -15.76 31.10
N GLU A 382 -18.14 -17.07 31.39
CA GLU A 382 -16.94 -17.76 31.87
C GLU A 382 -16.94 -19.22 31.41
N GLY A 383 -15.75 -19.82 31.35
CA GLY A 383 -15.58 -21.20 30.90
C GLY A 383 -14.15 -21.71 31.05
N THR A 384 -13.80 -22.74 30.25
CA THR A 384 -12.44 -23.27 30.14
C THR A 384 -11.95 -23.26 28.69
N THR A 385 -10.65 -23.11 28.49
CA THR A 385 -10.01 -23.19 27.18
C THR A 385 -9.98 -24.63 26.65
N THR A 386 -9.74 -24.78 25.35
CA THR A 386 -9.43 -26.07 24.71
C THR A 386 -7.95 -26.07 24.32
N PRO A 387 -7.12 -26.99 24.85
CA PRO A 387 -5.74 -27.12 24.41
C PRO A 387 -5.64 -27.55 22.93
N ALA A 388 -4.91 -26.77 22.13
CA ALA A 388 -4.56 -27.11 20.75
C ALA A 388 -3.13 -27.68 20.66
N GLY A 389 -2.24 -27.27 21.58
CA GLY A 389 -0.83 -27.66 21.60
C GLY A 389 0.02 -26.70 20.76
N HIS A 390 1.08 -27.21 20.16
CA HIS A 390 2.06 -26.39 19.46
C HIS A 390 1.60 -25.99 18.04
N ASP A 391 1.42 -24.69 17.82
CA ASP A 391 1.18 -24.10 16.49
C ASP A 391 2.52 -23.80 15.80
N ALA A 392 2.85 -24.58 14.77
CA ALA A 392 4.11 -24.49 14.05
C ALA A 392 4.23 -23.26 13.12
N SER A 393 3.14 -22.52 12.87
CA SER A 393 3.21 -21.24 12.13
C SER A 393 3.65 -20.11 13.07
N ALA A 394 3.25 -20.19 14.34
CA ALA A 394 3.56 -19.21 15.37
C ALA A 394 4.76 -19.60 16.25
N ASP A 395 5.24 -20.84 16.19
CA ASP A 395 6.24 -21.43 17.11
C ASP A 395 5.85 -21.19 18.58
N ALA A 396 4.66 -21.66 18.96
CA ALA A 396 4.06 -21.39 20.27
C ALA A 396 3.07 -22.48 20.70
N ASP A 397 3.10 -22.86 21.98
CA ASP A 397 2.01 -23.64 22.59
C ASP A 397 0.78 -22.74 22.84
N VAL A 398 -0.38 -23.21 22.39
CA VAL A 398 -1.62 -22.42 22.31
C VAL A 398 -2.87 -23.17 22.71
N HIS A 399 -3.81 -22.39 23.26
CA HIS A 399 -5.15 -22.77 23.66
C HIS A 399 -6.18 -21.96 22.87
N VAL A 400 -7.26 -22.58 22.42
CA VAL A 400 -8.42 -21.88 21.83
C VAL A 400 -9.45 -21.57 22.92
N VAL A 401 -10.00 -20.37 22.89
CA VAL A 401 -11.18 -19.97 23.65
C VAL A 401 -12.34 -19.80 22.68
N ASP A 402 -13.45 -20.49 22.93
CA ASP A 402 -14.69 -20.33 22.17
C ASP A 402 -15.76 -19.73 23.09
N PHE A 403 -16.28 -18.57 22.70
CA PHE A 403 -17.34 -17.84 23.40
C PHE A 403 -18.47 -17.46 22.41
N SER A 404 -18.64 -18.24 21.34
CA SER A 404 -19.61 -18.00 20.27
C SER A 404 -21.07 -17.89 20.77
N ASP A 405 -21.40 -18.62 21.84
CA ASP A 405 -22.71 -18.61 22.51
C ASP A 405 -23.07 -17.26 23.20
N VAL A 406 -22.14 -16.30 23.30
CA VAL A 406 -22.41 -14.97 23.87
C VAL A 406 -23.24 -14.12 22.90
N ASP A 407 -24.39 -13.64 23.37
CA ASP A 407 -25.32 -12.76 22.65
C ASP A 407 -25.32 -11.30 23.14
N ALA A 408 -24.54 -11.00 24.20
CA ALA A 408 -24.39 -9.67 24.76
C ALA A 408 -23.69 -8.71 23.77
N THR A 409 -24.25 -7.51 23.59
CA THR A 409 -23.73 -6.48 22.67
C THR A 409 -23.22 -5.25 23.42
N GLY A 410 -22.21 -4.58 22.84
CA GLY A 410 -21.53 -3.43 23.46
C GLY A 410 -20.10 -3.22 22.95
N GLU A 411 -19.39 -2.30 23.59
CA GLU A 411 -17.99 -1.96 23.32
C GLU A 411 -17.13 -2.22 24.56
N GLY A 412 -15.82 -2.40 24.38
CA GLY A 412 -14.86 -2.50 25.48
C GLY A 412 -14.91 -3.82 26.26
N PHE A 413 -15.41 -4.89 25.65
CA PHE A 413 -15.28 -6.24 26.21
C PHE A 413 -13.81 -6.64 26.30
N THR A 414 -13.43 -7.39 27.33
CA THR A 414 -12.09 -7.98 27.47
C THR A 414 -12.18 -9.44 27.89
N LEU A 415 -11.30 -10.28 27.35
CA LEU A 415 -11.22 -11.70 27.68
C LEU A 415 -10.01 -11.93 28.59
N VAL A 416 -10.27 -12.41 29.80
CA VAL A 416 -9.26 -12.71 30.82
C VAL A 416 -9.02 -14.22 30.85
N ALA A 417 -7.78 -14.65 30.69
CA ALA A 417 -7.38 -16.06 30.80
C ALA A 417 -5.91 -16.17 31.24
N ASP A 418 -5.58 -17.16 32.07
CA ASP A 418 -4.21 -17.42 32.55
C ASP A 418 -3.51 -16.20 33.21
N GLY A 419 -4.30 -15.33 33.86
CA GLY A 419 -3.85 -14.07 34.47
C GLY A 419 -3.69 -12.90 33.51
N GLU A 420 -3.69 -13.15 32.20
CA GLU A 420 -3.63 -12.13 31.15
C GLU A 420 -5.02 -11.59 30.78
N THR A 421 -5.06 -10.39 30.20
CA THR A 421 -6.29 -9.74 29.73
C THR A 421 -6.09 -9.31 28.28
N SER A 422 -7.02 -9.67 27.39
CA SER A 422 -6.95 -9.31 25.97
C SER A 422 -6.93 -7.79 25.75
N ARG A 423 -6.56 -7.38 24.53
CA ARG A 423 -6.95 -6.07 24.01
C ARG A 423 -8.50 -5.94 24.07
N PRO A 424 -9.06 -4.74 24.32
CA PRO A 424 -10.51 -4.55 24.32
C PRO A 424 -11.10 -4.65 22.91
N PHE A 425 -12.35 -5.10 22.81
CA PHE A 425 -13.06 -5.29 21.53
C PHE A 425 -14.58 -5.05 21.66
N ALA A 426 -15.31 -5.01 20.53
CA ALA A 426 -16.76 -4.84 20.51
C ALA A 426 -17.54 -6.13 20.19
N ILE A 427 -18.84 -6.16 20.52
CA ILE A 427 -19.80 -7.11 19.95
C ILE A 427 -20.98 -6.29 19.43
N ALA A 428 -21.04 -6.08 18.12
CA ALA A 428 -21.90 -5.07 17.49
C ALA A 428 -22.45 -5.56 16.14
N ALA A 429 -23.69 -5.17 15.80
CA ALA A 429 -24.39 -5.64 14.59
C ALA A 429 -23.99 -4.88 13.31
N ASP A 430 -23.37 -3.72 13.49
CA ASP A 430 -22.90 -2.74 12.51
C ASP A 430 -21.36 -2.67 12.42
N LEU A 431 -20.67 -3.63 13.05
CA LEU A 431 -19.22 -3.63 13.28
C LEU A 431 -18.36 -3.32 12.03
N TYR A 432 -18.73 -3.90 10.88
CA TYR A 432 -17.95 -3.81 9.64
C TYR A 432 -18.52 -2.80 8.62
N GLU A 433 -19.59 -2.07 8.95
CA GLU A 433 -20.26 -1.14 8.00
C GLU A 433 -19.31 -0.07 7.47
N GLN A 434 -18.48 0.51 8.35
CA GLN A 434 -17.52 1.55 7.98
C GLN A 434 -16.30 0.98 7.23
N LEU A 435 -15.86 -0.24 7.56
CA LEU A 435 -14.69 -0.89 6.95
C LEU A 435 -14.84 -1.01 5.42
N ARG A 436 -16.06 -1.30 4.94
CA ARG A 436 -16.40 -1.31 3.52
C ARG A 436 -16.00 -0.01 2.83
N TYR A 437 -16.36 1.13 3.43
CA TYR A 437 -16.15 2.44 2.86
C TYR A 437 -14.70 2.91 3.05
N ASP A 438 -14.06 2.58 4.17
CA ASP A 438 -12.64 2.87 4.41
C ASP A 438 -11.75 2.16 3.38
N ALA A 439 -11.91 0.85 3.21
CA ALA A 439 -11.12 0.05 2.27
C ALA A 439 -11.31 0.46 0.79
N LEU A 440 -12.52 0.90 0.42
CA LEU A 440 -12.82 1.43 -0.92
C LEU A 440 -12.31 2.87 -1.14
N ASN A 441 -12.33 3.72 -0.10
CA ASN A 441 -11.82 5.11 -0.22
C ASN A 441 -10.29 5.17 -0.39
N TYR A 442 -9.55 4.09 -0.08
CA TYR A 442 -8.10 3.99 -0.35
C TYR A 442 -7.76 4.30 -1.82
N PHE A 443 -8.55 3.77 -2.76
CA PHE A 443 -8.26 3.86 -4.19
C PHE A 443 -8.25 5.31 -4.71
N TYR A 444 -9.14 6.17 -4.18
CA TYR A 444 -9.11 7.60 -4.48
C TYR A 444 -7.75 8.22 -4.14
N LEU A 445 -7.20 7.90 -2.96
CA LEU A 445 -5.91 8.39 -2.48
C LEU A 445 -4.72 7.84 -3.29
N ALA A 446 -4.90 6.67 -3.91
CA ALA A 446 -3.94 6.08 -4.84
C ALA A 446 -3.99 6.68 -6.27
N ARG A 447 -5.01 7.46 -6.64
CA ARG A 447 -5.13 7.97 -8.03
C ARG A 447 -3.95 8.83 -8.48
N SER A 448 -3.37 8.47 -9.62
CA SER A 448 -2.40 9.25 -10.39
C SER A 448 -3.09 10.24 -11.33
N GLY A 449 -2.39 11.31 -11.75
CA GLY A 449 -2.89 12.27 -12.75
C GLY A 449 -3.92 13.29 -12.27
N THR A 450 -4.33 13.24 -10.99
CA THR A 450 -5.38 14.09 -10.41
C THR A 450 -4.96 14.62 -9.04
N PRO A 451 -5.36 15.83 -8.62
CA PRO A 451 -5.20 16.27 -7.23
C PRO A 451 -6.09 15.43 -6.30
N ILE A 452 -5.66 15.31 -5.05
CA ILE A 452 -6.45 14.72 -3.97
C ILE A 452 -7.03 15.86 -3.14
N GLU A 453 -8.35 15.98 -3.12
CA GLU A 453 -9.03 17.22 -2.72
C GLU A 453 -9.35 17.25 -1.21
N ALA A 454 -8.93 18.34 -0.55
CA ALA A 454 -8.97 18.49 0.90
C ALA A 454 -10.38 18.54 1.51
N ASP A 455 -11.40 18.90 0.73
CA ASP A 455 -12.81 18.86 1.15
C ASP A 455 -13.47 17.48 0.97
N ILE A 456 -12.79 16.52 0.32
CA ILE A 456 -13.22 15.13 0.18
C ILE A 456 -12.58 14.25 1.28
N VAL A 457 -11.26 14.33 1.44
CA VAL A 457 -10.49 13.46 2.36
C VAL A 457 -9.88 14.15 3.58
N GLY A 458 -9.84 15.49 3.60
CA GLY A 458 -9.19 16.29 4.63
C GLY A 458 -7.80 16.78 4.20
N GLU A 459 -7.39 17.93 4.76
CA GLU A 459 -6.09 18.59 4.51
C GLU A 459 -4.87 17.66 4.77
N GLU A 460 -5.02 16.67 5.66
CA GLU A 460 -4.01 15.67 6.03
C GLU A 460 -3.67 14.71 4.88
N TYR A 461 -4.65 14.38 4.04
CA TYR A 461 -4.50 13.44 2.91
C TYR A 461 -4.50 14.15 1.54
N ALA A 462 -4.65 15.48 1.53
CA ALA A 462 -4.66 16.27 0.32
C ALA A 462 -3.25 16.37 -0.29
N ARG A 463 -3.16 16.23 -1.61
CA ARG A 463 -1.89 16.38 -2.36
C ARG A 463 -2.12 16.93 -3.76
N GLU A 464 -1.09 17.57 -4.30
CA GLU A 464 -1.10 18.00 -5.70
C GLU A 464 -1.16 16.80 -6.67
N ALA A 465 -1.49 17.09 -7.93
CA ALA A 465 -1.62 16.08 -8.96
C ALA A 465 -0.24 15.52 -9.34
N GLY A 466 0.01 14.27 -8.98
CA GLY A 466 1.22 13.57 -9.40
C GLY A 466 1.16 13.16 -10.87
N HIS A 467 2.31 13.20 -11.54
CA HIS A 467 2.51 12.67 -12.89
C HIS A 467 1.60 13.30 -13.97
N VAL A 468 1.53 14.63 -13.98
CA VAL A 468 0.77 15.44 -14.95
C VAL A 468 1.65 16.26 -15.92
N GLY A 469 2.92 15.87 -16.10
CA GLY A 469 3.86 16.57 -16.99
C GLY A 469 4.27 17.97 -16.51
N VAL A 470 4.02 18.29 -15.24
CA VAL A 470 4.46 19.53 -14.58
C VAL A 470 5.79 19.26 -13.87
N PRO A 471 6.88 20.02 -14.15
CA PRO A 471 8.15 19.81 -13.49
C PRO A 471 8.05 19.92 -11.96
N PRO A 472 8.64 18.99 -11.19
CA PRO A 472 9.72 18.07 -11.58
C PRO A 472 9.32 16.83 -12.41
N ASN A 473 8.04 16.43 -12.43
CA ASN A 473 7.61 15.21 -13.15
C ASN A 473 7.96 15.25 -14.64
N GLN A 474 8.44 14.11 -15.16
CA GLN A 474 8.71 13.89 -16.60
C GLN A 474 7.69 12.92 -17.26
N GLY A 475 6.61 12.60 -16.56
CA GLY A 475 5.44 11.83 -17.03
C GLY A 475 4.14 12.38 -16.42
N ASP A 476 2.95 11.90 -16.76
CA ASP A 476 2.64 10.77 -17.64
C ASP A 476 1.98 11.21 -18.98
N THR A 477 2.11 12.48 -19.37
CA THR A 477 1.39 13.07 -20.54
C THR A 477 2.05 12.87 -21.92
N ASP A 478 3.30 12.43 -21.98
CA ASP A 478 4.08 12.26 -23.24
C ASP A 478 5.17 11.18 -23.04
N VAL A 479 4.79 10.04 -22.47
CA VAL A 479 5.72 8.99 -22.00
C VAL A 479 6.30 8.20 -23.18
N PRO A 480 7.63 8.10 -23.33
CA PRO A 480 8.26 7.26 -24.35
C PRO A 480 8.24 5.77 -23.97
N CYS A 481 8.46 4.88 -24.92
CA CYS A 481 8.91 3.53 -24.57
C CYS A 481 10.31 3.56 -23.96
N ILE A 482 10.55 2.66 -22.99
CA ILE A 482 11.88 2.46 -22.40
C ILE A 482 12.96 2.26 -23.47
N GLY A 483 14.15 2.81 -23.23
CA GLY A 483 15.30 2.62 -24.12
C GLY A 483 15.71 1.13 -24.23
N PRO A 484 16.50 0.74 -25.25
CA PRO A 484 16.89 -0.66 -25.46
C PRO A 484 17.55 -1.32 -24.22
N ARG A 485 16.87 -2.28 -23.60
CA ARG A 485 17.37 -3.09 -22.47
C ARG A 485 17.63 -4.54 -22.90
N GLU A 486 18.64 -5.19 -22.31
CA GLU A 486 19.01 -6.58 -22.65
C GLU A 486 17.89 -7.58 -22.34
N TYR A 487 17.18 -7.40 -21.23
CA TYR A 487 16.03 -8.24 -20.86
C TYR A 487 14.79 -8.10 -21.78
N TYR A 488 14.80 -7.14 -22.71
CA TYR A 488 13.80 -7.01 -23.78
C TYR A 488 14.41 -7.25 -25.18
N ASP A 489 15.55 -7.94 -25.29
CA ASP A 489 16.27 -8.20 -26.55
C ASP A 489 16.63 -6.93 -27.34
N GLY A 490 16.73 -5.78 -26.65
CA GLY A 490 16.97 -4.47 -27.25
C GLY A 490 15.73 -3.79 -27.85
N TRP A 491 14.52 -4.28 -27.55
CA TRP A 491 13.26 -3.62 -27.96
C TRP A 491 13.14 -2.18 -27.42
N THR A 492 12.51 -1.33 -28.21
CA THR A 492 11.99 0.00 -27.88
C THR A 492 10.98 0.40 -28.98
N CYS A 493 10.34 1.57 -28.89
CA CYS A 493 9.40 2.07 -29.90
C CYS A 493 9.70 3.51 -30.35
N ASP A 494 8.98 4.00 -31.37
CA ASP A 494 9.11 5.34 -31.95
C ASP A 494 7.89 6.26 -31.68
N TYR A 495 7.07 5.93 -30.69
CA TYR A 495 5.94 6.73 -30.21
C TYR A 495 6.06 7.07 -28.72
N THR A 496 5.27 8.07 -28.31
CA THR A 496 4.94 8.40 -26.92
C THR A 496 3.44 8.21 -26.69
N LEU A 497 3.01 8.09 -25.44
CA LEU A 497 1.60 8.04 -25.04
C LEU A 497 1.32 9.03 -23.90
N ASP A 498 0.12 9.61 -23.90
CA ASP A 498 -0.49 10.15 -22.69
C ASP A 498 -1.13 8.97 -21.96
N VAL A 499 -0.58 8.63 -20.79
CA VAL A 499 -1.06 7.56 -19.90
C VAL A 499 -1.30 8.10 -18.49
N THR A 500 -1.75 9.36 -18.40
CA THR A 500 -2.27 9.94 -17.16
C THR A 500 -3.51 9.19 -16.63
N GLY A 501 -3.87 9.40 -15.37
CA GLY A 501 -4.89 8.60 -14.67
C GLY A 501 -4.34 7.27 -14.13
N GLY A 502 -5.26 6.36 -13.78
CA GLY A 502 -4.97 5.09 -13.11
C GLY A 502 -4.56 5.25 -11.65
N TRP A 503 -4.34 4.14 -10.96
CA TRP A 503 -3.80 4.13 -9.59
C TRP A 503 -2.27 4.00 -9.56
N TYR A 504 -1.63 4.59 -8.56
CA TYR A 504 -0.34 4.12 -8.07
C TYR A 504 -0.54 2.77 -7.40
N ASP A 505 0.32 1.82 -7.72
CA ASP A 505 0.08 0.40 -7.45
C ASP A 505 0.39 -0.03 -6.02
N ALA A 506 1.53 0.43 -5.49
CA ALA A 506 2.07 0.01 -4.22
C ALA A 506 2.52 1.21 -3.37
N GLY A 507 3.60 1.06 -2.60
CA GLY A 507 4.29 2.20 -1.99
C GLY A 507 5.05 3.07 -2.99
N ASP A 508 5.11 2.66 -4.26
CA ASP A 508 5.80 3.32 -5.38
C ASP A 508 4.86 4.19 -6.24
N HIS A 509 5.41 4.85 -7.26
CA HIS A 509 4.63 5.65 -8.22
C HIS A 509 4.40 4.92 -9.56
N GLY A 510 4.76 3.64 -9.67
CA GLY A 510 4.49 2.83 -10.85
C GLY A 510 3.02 2.44 -10.99
N LYS A 511 2.65 2.06 -12.21
CA LYS A 511 1.29 1.63 -12.58
C LYS A 511 1.39 0.41 -13.50
N TYR A 512 0.74 -0.69 -13.15
CA TYR A 512 1.04 -2.02 -13.71
C TYR A 512 -0.25 -2.74 -14.13
N VAL A 513 -0.40 -3.03 -15.42
CA VAL A 513 -1.69 -3.49 -16.00
C VAL A 513 -2.09 -4.87 -15.49
N VAL A 514 -1.14 -5.71 -15.09
CA VAL A 514 -1.42 -7.03 -14.50
C VAL A 514 -1.98 -6.92 -13.08
N ASN A 515 -1.37 -6.09 -12.23
CA ASN A 515 -1.84 -5.94 -10.84
C ASN A 515 -3.09 -5.04 -10.74
N GLY A 516 -3.15 -3.99 -11.58
CA GLY A 516 -4.35 -3.19 -11.80
C GLY A 516 -5.53 -4.02 -12.33
N GLY A 517 -5.27 -4.99 -13.22
CA GLY A 517 -6.28 -5.88 -13.80
C GLY A 517 -7.04 -6.72 -12.77
N ILE A 518 -6.34 -7.42 -11.87
CA ILE A 518 -7.00 -8.13 -10.75
C ILE A 518 -7.70 -7.14 -9.79
N SER A 519 -7.06 -6.01 -9.50
CA SER A 519 -7.60 -5.01 -8.55
C SER A 519 -8.93 -4.43 -9.01
N VAL A 520 -8.98 -3.94 -10.26
CA VAL A 520 -10.19 -3.37 -10.84
C VAL A 520 -11.28 -4.42 -11.02
N ALA A 521 -10.92 -5.65 -11.42
CA ALA A 521 -11.87 -6.75 -11.52
C ALA A 521 -12.49 -7.12 -10.16
N GLN A 522 -11.74 -7.01 -9.07
CA GLN A 522 -12.29 -7.21 -7.73
C GLN A 522 -13.20 -6.06 -7.26
N LEU A 523 -12.91 -4.80 -7.61
CA LEU A 523 -13.84 -3.67 -7.36
C LEU A 523 -15.14 -3.83 -8.17
N LEU A 524 -15.02 -4.13 -9.47
CA LEU A 524 -16.15 -4.47 -10.34
C LEU A 524 -16.96 -5.66 -9.79
N SER A 525 -16.28 -6.70 -9.30
CA SER A 525 -16.92 -7.87 -8.68
C SER A 525 -17.57 -7.57 -7.33
N THR A 526 -17.05 -6.59 -6.58
CA THR A 526 -17.65 -6.11 -5.32
C THR A 526 -19.00 -5.46 -5.60
N TYR A 527 -19.11 -4.69 -6.68
CA TYR A 527 -20.39 -4.17 -7.17
C TYR A 527 -21.28 -5.27 -7.76
N GLU A 528 -20.76 -6.11 -8.66
CA GLU A 528 -21.51 -7.17 -9.36
C GLU A 528 -22.13 -8.20 -8.39
N ARG A 529 -21.51 -8.41 -7.23
CA ARG A 529 -22.09 -9.20 -6.12
C ARG A 529 -23.46 -8.66 -5.70
N THR A 530 -23.66 -7.34 -5.63
CA THR A 530 -24.95 -6.73 -5.25
C THR A 530 -26.08 -7.05 -6.25
N LEU A 531 -25.74 -7.38 -7.49
CA LEU A 531 -26.67 -7.75 -8.55
C LEU A 531 -26.94 -9.26 -8.61
N THR A 532 -26.09 -10.08 -8.01
CA THR A 532 -26.03 -11.55 -8.25
C THR A 532 -26.21 -12.41 -6.99
N ALA A 533 -25.83 -11.93 -5.80
CA ALA A 533 -25.93 -12.66 -4.55
C ALA A 533 -27.22 -12.33 -3.77
N PRO A 534 -27.98 -13.33 -3.28
CA PRO A 534 -29.19 -13.09 -2.47
C PRO A 534 -28.88 -12.62 -1.03
N THR A 535 -27.60 -12.69 -0.67
CA THR A 535 -26.93 -12.41 0.60
C THR A 535 -26.18 -11.06 0.56
N ALA A 536 -26.40 -10.25 -0.47
CA ALA A 536 -25.89 -8.89 -0.59
C ALA A 536 -26.95 -7.85 -0.23
N ARG A 537 -26.54 -6.72 0.34
CA ARG A 537 -27.46 -5.66 0.78
C ARG A 537 -27.71 -4.65 -0.33
N ALA A 538 -28.92 -4.67 -0.88
CA ALA A 538 -29.34 -3.73 -1.93
C ALA A 538 -29.16 -2.26 -1.49
N GLY A 539 -28.54 -1.45 -2.35
CA GLY A 539 -28.29 -0.02 -2.13
C GLY A 539 -27.07 0.32 -1.27
N ALA A 540 -26.31 -0.66 -0.78
CA ALA A 540 -25.15 -0.41 0.08
C ALA A 540 -23.88 0.09 -0.66
N LEU A 541 -23.90 0.07 -1.99
CA LEU A 541 -22.86 0.56 -2.91
C LEU A 541 -23.46 1.41 -4.05
N ASP A 542 -24.59 2.09 -3.80
CA ASP A 542 -25.20 3.03 -4.76
C ASP A 542 -24.35 4.32 -4.92
N ASP A 543 -24.76 5.17 -5.88
CA ASP A 543 -24.32 6.57 -6.01
C ASP A 543 -24.38 7.30 -4.65
N GLY A 544 -23.27 7.88 -4.23
CA GLY A 544 -23.13 8.65 -3.00
C GLY A 544 -22.83 7.84 -1.76
N THR A 545 -22.13 6.71 -1.91
CA THR A 545 -21.67 5.84 -0.81
C THR A 545 -20.20 6.00 -0.44
N LEU A 546 -19.36 6.55 -1.33
CA LEU A 546 -17.93 6.80 -1.09
C LEU A 546 -17.65 8.32 -1.00
N ARG A 547 -16.37 8.67 -0.89
CA ARG A 547 -15.88 10.05 -0.87
C ARG A 547 -15.02 10.28 -2.11
N LEU A 548 -15.67 10.45 -3.26
CA LEU A 548 -15.02 10.64 -4.56
C LEU A 548 -15.39 12.00 -5.20
N PRO A 549 -14.62 12.51 -6.17
CA PRO A 549 -15.03 13.64 -7.01
C PRO A 549 -16.25 13.35 -7.88
N GLU A 550 -16.43 12.09 -8.30
CA GLU A 550 -17.52 11.65 -9.18
C GLU A 550 -18.85 11.47 -8.46
N THR A 551 -18.81 11.20 -7.15
CA THR A 551 -19.95 11.00 -6.24
C THR A 551 -21.10 11.97 -6.56
N GLY A 552 -22.30 11.44 -6.79
CA GLY A 552 -23.50 12.20 -7.16
C GLY A 552 -23.70 12.41 -8.66
N ASN A 553 -23.18 11.53 -9.51
CA ASN A 553 -23.27 11.56 -10.98
C ASN A 553 -24.32 10.57 -11.58
N TYR A 554 -25.03 9.81 -10.75
CA TYR A 554 -25.92 8.68 -11.09
C TYR A 554 -25.24 7.36 -11.51
N VAL A 555 -23.95 7.21 -11.25
CA VAL A 555 -23.17 5.96 -11.33
C VAL A 555 -22.90 5.49 -9.89
N PRO A 556 -22.85 4.17 -9.61
CA PRO A 556 -22.36 3.64 -8.34
C PRO A 556 -20.90 4.08 -8.09
N ASP A 557 -20.59 4.72 -6.96
CA ASP A 557 -19.25 5.30 -6.71
C ASP A 557 -18.10 4.28 -6.87
N VAL A 558 -18.33 3.02 -6.47
CA VAL A 558 -17.35 1.92 -6.65
C VAL A 558 -17.09 1.58 -8.12
N LEU A 559 -18.04 1.86 -9.02
CA LEU A 559 -17.83 1.79 -10.46
C LEU A 559 -17.11 3.03 -11.00
N ASP A 560 -17.29 4.23 -10.44
CA ASP A 560 -16.49 5.39 -10.85
C ASP A 560 -15.01 5.24 -10.48
N GLU A 561 -14.73 4.67 -9.30
CA GLU A 561 -13.36 4.33 -8.92
C GLU A 561 -12.79 3.25 -9.87
N ALA A 562 -13.55 2.20 -10.17
CA ALA A 562 -13.13 1.20 -11.16
C ALA A 562 -13.01 1.75 -12.60
N ARG A 563 -13.76 2.81 -12.95
CA ARG A 563 -13.65 3.52 -14.23
C ARG A 563 -12.30 4.22 -14.35
N TRP A 564 -11.77 4.78 -13.26
CA TRP A 564 -10.49 5.48 -13.25
C TRP A 564 -9.33 4.60 -13.75
N GLU A 565 -9.27 3.35 -13.28
CA GLU A 565 -8.26 2.38 -13.72
C GLU A 565 -8.56 1.84 -15.11
N LEU A 566 -9.83 1.53 -15.45
CA LEU A 566 -10.20 1.06 -16.79
C LEU A 566 -9.87 2.09 -17.88
N GLU A 567 -10.12 3.39 -17.66
CA GLU A 567 -9.76 4.44 -18.61
C GLU A 567 -8.24 4.52 -18.79
N TRP A 568 -7.45 4.35 -17.73
CA TRP A 568 -5.99 4.26 -17.85
C TRP A 568 -5.53 2.98 -18.59
N MET A 569 -6.07 1.81 -18.26
CA MET A 569 -5.70 0.55 -18.95
C MET A 569 -5.99 0.62 -20.47
N LEU A 570 -7.00 1.39 -20.90
CA LEU A 570 -7.26 1.68 -22.32
C LEU A 570 -6.16 2.54 -22.97
N THR A 571 -5.54 3.49 -22.24
CA THR A 571 -4.40 4.28 -22.76
C THR A 571 -3.16 3.42 -23.02
N MET A 572 -3.00 2.33 -22.28
CA MET A 572 -1.83 1.43 -22.35
C MET A 572 -1.80 0.53 -23.59
N VAL A 573 -2.76 0.62 -24.51
CA VAL A 573 -2.77 -0.15 -25.77
C VAL A 573 -1.73 0.40 -26.76
N ALA A 574 -0.74 -0.42 -27.14
CA ALA A 574 0.30 -0.04 -28.08
C ALA A 574 -0.29 0.32 -29.47
N PRO A 575 -0.15 1.56 -29.97
CA PRO A 575 -0.83 2.01 -31.19
C PRO A 575 -0.13 1.59 -32.49
N ALA A 576 1.15 1.21 -32.42
CA ALA A 576 2.02 0.98 -33.57
C ALA A 576 3.19 0.03 -33.22
N GLY A 577 4.02 -0.27 -34.22
CA GLY A 577 5.20 -1.13 -34.07
C GLY A 577 4.90 -2.63 -34.18
N GLU A 578 5.79 -3.45 -33.63
CA GLU A 578 5.71 -4.92 -33.67
C GLU A 578 4.52 -5.48 -32.86
N TYR A 579 4.13 -4.79 -31.79
CA TYR A 579 3.15 -5.22 -30.79
C TYR A 579 1.86 -4.39 -30.83
N ALA A 580 1.53 -3.80 -31.98
CA ALA A 580 0.35 -2.94 -32.14
C ALA A 580 -0.95 -3.71 -31.78
N GLY A 581 -1.71 -3.21 -30.81
CA GLY A 581 -2.91 -3.85 -30.27
C GLY A 581 -2.70 -4.76 -29.05
N LEU A 582 -1.44 -5.01 -28.64
CA LEU A 582 -1.12 -5.54 -27.31
C LEU A 582 -1.03 -4.39 -26.30
N VAL A 583 -1.10 -4.71 -25.01
CA VAL A 583 -1.10 -3.72 -23.92
C VAL A 583 0.27 -3.66 -23.25
N HIS A 584 0.81 -2.45 -23.09
CA HIS A 584 2.04 -2.18 -22.33
C HIS A 584 1.93 -2.77 -20.92
N HIS A 585 2.94 -3.52 -20.48
CA HIS A 585 2.87 -4.27 -19.22
C HIS A 585 2.75 -3.36 -17.99
N LYS A 586 3.50 -2.25 -18.01
CA LYS A 586 3.63 -1.29 -16.90
C LYS A 586 4.21 0.05 -17.38
N ILE A 587 4.06 1.08 -16.56
CA ILE A 587 4.70 2.38 -16.70
C ILE A 587 5.19 2.84 -15.32
N HIS A 588 6.47 3.15 -15.22
CA HIS A 588 7.11 3.61 -13.99
C HIS A 588 8.43 4.31 -14.30
N ASP A 589 9.17 4.63 -13.25
CA ASP A 589 10.44 5.35 -13.26
C ASP A 589 11.57 4.48 -13.83
N GLU A 590 12.56 5.05 -14.53
CA GLU A 590 13.74 4.29 -14.99
C GLU A 590 14.77 4.01 -13.86
N GLY A 591 14.46 4.35 -12.60
CA GLY A 591 15.26 4.02 -11.42
C GLY A 591 14.50 4.34 -10.12
N TRP A 592 14.68 3.50 -9.09
CA TRP A 592 13.91 3.57 -7.85
C TRP A 592 14.09 4.89 -7.09
N THR A 593 12.97 5.48 -6.66
CA THR A 593 12.91 6.66 -5.80
C THR A 593 12.95 6.30 -4.32
N GLY A 594 13.52 7.20 -3.50
CA GLY A 594 13.63 7.03 -2.04
C GLY A 594 12.41 7.55 -1.27
N LEU A 595 12.46 7.40 0.06
CA LEU A 595 11.41 7.85 0.99
C LEU A 595 11.86 9.10 1.79
N PRO A 596 10.96 10.02 2.16
CA PRO A 596 9.63 10.22 1.58
C PRO A 596 9.70 10.95 0.21
N LEU A 597 8.66 10.84 -0.60
CA LEU A 597 8.50 11.56 -1.86
C LEU A 597 7.00 11.71 -2.21
N ALA A 598 6.54 12.93 -2.49
CA ALA A 598 5.18 13.12 -2.99
C ALA A 598 5.11 12.84 -4.51
N PRO A 599 4.01 12.29 -5.05
CA PRO A 599 3.88 12.00 -6.48
C PRO A 599 4.09 13.21 -7.42
N ALA A 600 3.85 14.44 -6.96
CA ALA A 600 4.08 15.67 -7.72
C ALA A 600 5.56 16.14 -7.70
N ASP A 601 6.33 15.70 -6.71
CA ASP A 601 7.75 16.04 -6.55
C ASP A 601 8.69 15.06 -7.25
N ASP A 602 8.16 13.97 -7.83
CA ASP A 602 8.98 12.93 -8.46
C ASP A 602 9.76 13.47 -9.68
N PRO A 603 11.10 13.42 -9.68
CA PRO A 603 11.93 13.96 -10.76
C PRO A 603 12.28 12.93 -11.85
N GLN A 604 11.86 11.67 -11.73
CA GLN A 604 12.37 10.61 -12.61
C GLN A 604 11.89 10.73 -14.06
N VAL A 605 12.70 10.18 -14.97
CA VAL A 605 12.23 9.82 -16.32
C VAL A 605 11.36 8.59 -16.18
N ARG A 606 10.15 8.65 -16.73
CA ARG A 606 9.21 7.53 -16.77
C ARG A 606 9.08 6.99 -18.17
N SER A 607 8.86 5.68 -18.27
CA SER A 607 8.93 4.95 -19.54
C SER A 607 7.90 3.82 -19.61
N LEU A 608 7.30 3.64 -20.78
CA LEU A 608 6.42 2.52 -21.09
C LEU A 608 7.26 1.25 -21.27
N HIS A 609 6.95 0.21 -20.50
CA HIS A 609 7.60 -1.09 -20.65
C HIS A 609 7.01 -1.88 -21.82
N ARG A 610 7.74 -2.91 -22.29
CA ARG A 610 7.30 -3.77 -23.40
C ARG A 610 5.91 -4.36 -23.09
N PRO A 611 4.98 -4.41 -24.07
CA PRO A 611 3.74 -5.17 -23.93
C PRO A 611 3.96 -6.62 -23.50
N SER A 612 2.96 -7.17 -22.80
CA SER A 612 2.94 -8.59 -22.41
C SER A 612 1.57 -9.22 -22.69
N THR A 613 1.56 -10.54 -22.89
CA THR A 613 0.32 -11.31 -23.10
C THR A 613 -0.56 -11.24 -21.85
N ALA A 614 0.03 -11.35 -20.64
CA ALA A 614 -0.67 -11.22 -19.36
C ALA A 614 -1.40 -9.87 -19.22
N ALA A 615 -0.71 -8.75 -19.47
CA ALA A 615 -1.31 -7.42 -19.43
C ALA A 615 -2.43 -7.24 -20.47
N THR A 616 -2.22 -7.79 -21.66
CA THR A 616 -3.21 -7.75 -22.74
C THR A 616 -4.49 -8.51 -22.37
N LEU A 617 -4.36 -9.67 -21.72
CA LEU A 617 -5.50 -10.47 -21.27
C LEU A 617 -6.15 -9.90 -19.99
N ASN A 618 -5.39 -9.25 -19.11
CA ASN A 618 -5.93 -8.50 -17.97
C ASN A 618 -6.86 -7.38 -18.43
N LEU A 619 -6.46 -6.56 -19.41
CA LEU A 619 -7.37 -5.60 -20.05
C LEU A 619 -8.57 -6.31 -20.69
N ALA A 620 -8.34 -7.44 -21.39
CA ALA A 620 -9.42 -8.16 -22.05
C ALA A 620 -10.50 -8.67 -21.08
N ALA A 621 -10.10 -9.13 -19.90
CA ALA A 621 -11.00 -9.59 -18.86
C ALA A 621 -11.69 -8.41 -18.13
N ALA A 622 -10.93 -7.46 -17.61
CA ALA A 622 -11.43 -6.31 -16.86
C ALA A 622 -12.38 -5.44 -17.70
N ALA A 623 -12.03 -5.15 -18.96
CA ALA A 623 -12.90 -4.38 -19.85
C ALA A 623 -14.14 -5.19 -20.28
N ALA A 624 -14.07 -6.52 -20.39
CA ALA A 624 -15.27 -7.33 -20.62
C ALA A 624 -16.22 -7.30 -19.41
N GLN A 625 -15.71 -7.28 -18.17
CA GLN A 625 -16.54 -7.10 -16.98
C GLN A 625 -17.13 -5.69 -16.89
N GLY A 626 -16.33 -4.64 -17.08
CA GLY A 626 -16.82 -3.26 -17.15
C GLY A 626 -17.89 -3.07 -18.22
N ALA A 627 -17.71 -3.64 -19.41
CA ALA A 627 -18.67 -3.54 -20.53
C ALA A 627 -20.09 -4.07 -20.26
N ARG A 628 -20.27 -4.97 -19.28
CA ARG A 628 -21.60 -5.38 -18.80
C ARG A 628 -22.12 -4.53 -17.64
N LEU A 629 -21.24 -4.07 -16.73
CA LEU A 629 -21.64 -3.30 -15.55
C LEU A 629 -21.95 -1.83 -15.86
N PHE A 630 -21.14 -1.15 -16.67
CA PHE A 630 -21.43 0.24 -17.12
C PHE A 630 -22.61 0.32 -18.10
N ARG A 631 -23.15 -0.81 -18.58
CA ARG A 631 -24.09 -0.87 -19.70
C ARG A 631 -25.40 -0.08 -19.47
N GLU A 632 -25.85 0.03 -18.23
CA GLU A 632 -27.06 0.81 -17.88
C GLU A 632 -26.76 2.27 -17.52
N TYR A 633 -25.49 2.62 -17.26
CA TYR A 633 -25.04 3.94 -16.79
C TYR A 633 -24.39 4.77 -17.91
N ASP A 634 -23.37 4.21 -18.57
CA ASP A 634 -22.67 4.78 -19.72
C ASP A 634 -22.56 3.72 -20.83
N ALA A 635 -23.61 3.64 -21.64
CA ALA A 635 -23.68 2.70 -22.75
C ALA A 635 -22.63 2.95 -23.86
N ALA A 636 -21.99 4.13 -23.90
CA ALA A 636 -20.94 4.45 -24.86
C ALA A 636 -19.58 3.92 -24.40
N PHE A 637 -19.21 4.22 -23.15
CA PHE A 637 -18.03 3.63 -22.50
C PHE A 637 -18.13 2.09 -22.45
N ALA A 638 -19.32 1.56 -22.18
CA ALA A 638 -19.56 0.11 -22.21
C ALA A 638 -19.40 -0.54 -23.61
N ASP A 639 -19.58 0.21 -24.71
CA ASP A 639 -19.29 -0.26 -26.08
C ASP A 639 -17.79 -0.15 -26.42
N GLU A 640 -17.12 0.89 -25.93
CA GLU A 640 -15.66 1.07 -26.05
C GLU A 640 -14.89 -0.03 -25.32
N LEU A 641 -15.24 -0.29 -24.05
CA LEU A 641 -14.70 -1.39 -23.26
C LEU A 641 -14.90 -2.75 -23.94
N LEU A 642 -16.08 -3.01 -24.53
CA LEU A 642 -16.33 -4.27 -25.23
C LEU A 642 -15.51 -4.40 -26.54
N ALA A 643 -15.29 -3.30 -27.24
CA ALA A 643 -14.45 -3.28 -28.44
C ALA A 643 -12.97 -3.51 -28.09
N ALA A 644 -12.47 -2.84 -27.05
CA ALA A 644 -11.13 -3.03 -26.52
C ALA A 644 -10.92 -4.48 -26.03
N ALA A 645 -11.84 -5.02 -25.23
CA ALA A 645 -11.76 -6.36 -24.69
C ALA A 645 -11.62 -7.44 -25.78
N ARG A 646 -12.44 -7.33 -26.84
CA ARG A 646 -12.37 -8.21 -28.01
C ARG A 646 -11.05 -8.06 -28.76
N SER A 647 -10.60 -6.83 -28.99
CA SER A 647 -9.36 -6.55 -29.72
C SER A 647 -8.13 -7.05 -28.98
N ALA A 648 -8.07 -6.85 -27.66
CA ALA A 648 -6.98 -7.30 -26.80
C ALA A 648 -6.93 -8.84 -26.77
N TYR A 649 -8.06 -9.52 -26.59
CA TYR A 649 -8.12 -10.99 -26.64
C TYR A 649 -7.69 -11.56 -28.01
N ASP A 650 -8.21 -10.99 -29.11
CA ASP A 650 -7.86 -11.42 -30.47
C ASP A 650 -6.36 -11.14 -30.78
N ALA A 651 -5.75 -10.12 -30.17
CA ALA A 651 -4.32 -9.83 -30.26
C ALA A 651 -3.46 -10.75 -29.38
N ALA A 652 -3.88 -11.05 -28.15
CA ALA A 652 -3.22 -12.01 -27.27
C ALA A 652 -3.19 -13.42 -27.90
N GLN A 653 -4.28 -13.86 -28.55
CA GLN A 653 -4.29 -15.12 -29.32
C GLN A 653 -3.28 -15.14 -30.49
N ALA A 654 -2.84 -13.98 -30.99
CA ALA A 654 -1.79 -13.88 -32.01
C ALA A 654 -0.36 -13.83 -31.42
N HIS A 655 -0.23 -13.46 -30.14
CA HIS A 655 1.04 -13.36 -29.40
C HIS A 655 0.92 -14.04 -28.02
N PRO A 656 0.76 -15.38 -27.97
CA PRO A 656 0.45 -16.10 -26.73
C PRO A 656 1.64 -16.28 -25.78
N ASP A 657 2.86 -15.97 -26.21
CA ASP A 657 4.12 -16.26 -25.53
C ASP A 657 5.02 -15.01 -25.29
N LEU A 658 4.41 -13.81 -25.23
CA LEU A 658 5.12 -12.55 -24.96
C LEU A 658 5.10 -12.22 -23.46
N TYR A 659 6.00 -12.86 -22.71
CA TYR A 659 6.08 -12.71 -21.26
C TYR A 659 6.77 -11.40 -20.81
N ALA A 660 6.47 -10.97 -19.59
CA ALA A 660 7.32 -10.03 -18.85
C ALA A 660 8.53 -10.79 -18.26
N PRO A 661 9.71 -10.15 -18.12
CA PRO A 661 10.89 -10.78 -17.51
C PRO A 661 11.18 -10.24 -16.10
N ALA A 662 11.49 -11.11 -15.13
CA ALA A 662 11.91 -10.74 -13.78
C ALA A 662 12.97 -9.62 -13.72
N ALA A 663 13.93 -9.61 -14.65
CA ALA A 663 14.98 -8.62 -14.73
C ALA A 663 14.48 -7.18 -15.05
N ALA A 664 13.25 -7.03 -15.54
CA ALA A 664 12.61 -5.72 -15.66
C ALA A 664 12.06 -5.19 -14.32
N GLY A 665 12.20 -5.93 -13.21
CA GLY A 665 11.94 -5.47 -11.85
C GLY A 665 13.13 -4.80 -11.16
N SER A 666 14.33 -4.87 -11.74
CA SER A 666 15.56 -4.37 -11.10
C SER A 666 15.67 -2.84 -11.08
N ASP A 667 15.04 -2.16 -12.05
CA ASP A 667 15.16 -0.72 -12.25
C ASP A 667 13.77 -0.04 -12.10
N GLY A 668 13.51 0.57 -10.95
CA GLY A 668 12.46 1.60 -10.78
C GLY A 668 10.99 1.17 -10.77
N GLY A 669 10.70 -0.12 -10.74
CA GLY A 669 9.32 -0.60 -10.55
C GLY A 669 9.19 -2.13 -10.58
N GLY A 670 8.22 -2.68 -9.84
CA GLY A 670 8.03 -4.12 -9.60
C GLY A 670 7.95 -4.96 -10.90
N PRO A 671 8.48 -6.19 -10.94
CA PRO A 671 8.56 -6.96 -12.18
C PRO A 671 7.19 -7.38 -12.72
N TYR A 672 6.31 -7.84 -11.81
CA TYR A 672 5.05 -8.54 -12.13
C TYR A 672 5.25 -9.57 -13.25
N ASP A 673 6.31 -10.39 -13.16
CA ASP A 673 6.68 -11.33 -14.22
C ASP A 673 5.95 -12.66 -14.11
N ASP A 674 5.07 -12.91 -15.07
CA ASP A 674 4.40 -14.18 -15.30
C ASP A 674 4.95 -14.87 -16.57
N ARG A 675 4.90 -16.21 -16.58
CA ARG A 675 5.36 -17.11 -17.64
C ARG A 675 4.37 -18.23 -17.99
N ASP A 676 3.17 -18.24 -17.43
CA ASP A 676 2.09 -19.19 -17.76
C ASP A 676 0.74 -18.47 -17.86
N VAL A 677 0.57 -17.70 -18.94
CA VAL A 677 -0.67 -16.93 -19.21
C VAL A 677 -1.92 -17.78 -19.51
N THR A 678 -1.90 -19.09 -19.25
CA THR A 678 -3.00 -19.98 -19.62
C THR A 678 -4.26 -19.74 -18.78
N ASP A 679 -4.10 -19.21 -17.56
CA ASP A 679 -5.21 -18.80 -16.71
C ASP A 679 -5.75 -17.40 -17.03
N GLU A 680 -4.94 -16.43 -17.43
CA GLU A 680 -5.46 -15.17 -17.99
C GLU A 680 -6.26 -15.44 -19.27
N PHE A 681 -5.84 -16.41 -20.10
CA PHE A 681 -6.63 -16.85 -21.26
C PHE A 681 -7.97 -17.46 -20.84
N TYR A 682 -8.02 -18.23 -19.75
CA TYR A 682 -9.26 -18.79 -19.19
C TYR A 682 -10.16 -17.68 -18.63
N TRP A 683 -9.61 -16.76 -17.86
CA TRP A 683 -10.34 -15.66 -17.23
C TRP A 683 -10.88 -14.67 -18.26
N ALA A 684 -10.06 -14.20 -19.21
CA ALA A 684 -10.53 -13.32 -20.28
C ALA A 684 -11.61 -13.98 -21.15
N ALA A 685 -11.48 -15.29 -21.44
CA ALA A 685 -12.53 -16.03 -22.14
C ALA A 685 -13.81 -16.19 -21.29
N ALA A 686 -13.68 -16.36 -19.97
CA ALA A 686 -14.81 -16.43 -19.04
C ALA A 686 -15.58 -15.10 -18.96
N GLU A 687 -14.88 -13.98 -18.86
CA GLU A 687 -15.50 -12.64 -18.86
C GLU A 687 -16.14 -12.32 -20.21
N LEU A 688 -15.44 -12.56 -21.32
CA LEU A 688 -15.97 -12.34 -22.66
C LEU A 688 -17.16 -13.25 -22.98
N PHE A 689 -17.16 -14.52 -22.54
CA PHE A 689 -18.33 -15.38 -22.65
C PHE A 689 -19.50 -14.86 -21.80
N THR A 690 -19.24 -14.48 -20.56
CA THR A 690 -20.26 -13.96 -19.63
C THR A 690 -20.92 -12.69 -20.17
N THR A 691 -20.14 -11.77 -20.74
CA THR A 691 -20.62 -10.49 -21.28
C THR A 691 -21.27 -10.61 -22.66
N THR A 692 -20.90 -11.59 -23.49
CA THR A 692 -21.36 -11.65 -24.90
C THR A 692 -22.23 -12.85 -25.27
N GLY A 693 -22.12 -13.96 -24.53
CA GLY A 693 -22.75 -15.24 -24.88
C GLY A 693 -22.22 -15.90 -26.16
N GLU A 694 -21.09 -15.48 -26.73
CA GLU A 694 -20.58 -16.03 -27.99
C GLU A 694 -19.97 -17.43 -27.83
N ASP A 695 -20.37 -18.36 -28.72
CA ASP A 695 -19.89 -19.75 -28.79
C ASP A 695 -18.35 -19.87 -28.83
N ARG A 696 -17.63 -18.86 -29.36
CA ARG A 696 -16.17 -18.88 -29.45
C ARG A 696 -15.50 -18.87 -28.07
N TYR A 697 -15.96 -17.97 -27.21
CA TYR A 697 -15.45 -17.86 -25.85
C TYR A 697 -15.91 -19.03 -24.98
N ALA A 698 -17.12 -19.56 -25.21
CA ALA A 698 -17.58 -20.80 -24.57
C ALA A 698 -16.67 -22.00 -24.92
N ALA A 699 -16.22 -22.09 -26.17
CA ALA A 699 -15.29 -23.12 -26.61
C ALA A 699 -13.90 -22.95 -26.01
N ASP A 700 -13.37 -21.71 -25.96
CA ASP A 700 -12.05 -21.42 -25.39
C ASP A 700 -12.03 -21.66 -23.86
N VAL A 701 -13.09 -21.26 -23.13
CA VAL A 701 -13.34 -21.62 -21.72
C VAL A 701 -13.32 -23.15 -21.56
N THR A 702 -14.20 -23.87 -22.26
CA THR A 702 -14.36 -25.32 -22.04
C THR A 702 -13.22 -26.19 -22.60
N ALA A 703 -12.33 -25.62 -23.41
CA ALA A 703 -11.10 -26.26 -23.87
C ALA A 703 -9.88 -26.01 -22.94
N SER A 704 -9.93 -24.99 -22.08
CA SER A 704 -8.86 -24.67 -21.14
C SER A 704 -8.69 -25.77 -20.07
N PRO A 705 -7.45 -26.15 -19.69
CA PRO A 705 -7.23 -27.08 -18.58
C PRO A 705 -7.85 -26.57 -17.28
N HIS A 706 -7.78 -25.26 -17.03
CA HIS A 706 -8.31 -24.57 -15.85
C HIS A 706 -9.83 -24.71 -15.68
N HIS A 707 -10.58 -25.03 -16.74
CA HIS A 707 -12.03 -25.26 -16.64
C HIS A 707 -12.39 -26.53 -15.86
N THR A 708 -11.52 -27.54 -15.84
CA THR A 708 -11.73 -28.77 -15.02
C THR A 708 -10.60 -29.08 -14.04
N GLY A 709 -9.52 -28.30 -14.08
CA GLY A 709 -8.43 -28.34 -13.11
C GLY A 709 -8.75 -27.61 -11.80
N GLU A 710 -7.82 -27.78 -10.87
CA GLU A 710 -7.70 -27.03 -9.62
C GLU A 710 -7.29 -25.60 -9.94
N VAL A 711 -8.01 -24.62 -9.39
CA VAL A 711 -7.78 -23.16 -9.60
C VAL A 711 -7.88 -22.37 -8.28
N PHE A 712 -7.93 -23.09 -7.16
CA PHE A 712 -8.05 -22.57 -5.80
C PHE A 712 -7.04 -23.34 -4.94
N GLY A 713 -5.77 -22.93 -4.99
CA GLY A 713 -4.70 -23.61 -4.25
C GLY A 713 -4.73 -23.26 -2.76
N PRO A 714 -4.01 -24.00 -1.89
CA PRO A 714 -4.03 -23.76 -0.44
C PRO A 714 -3.36 -22.44 -0.01
N GLY A 715 -2.67 -21.75 -0.95
CA GLY A 715 -2.18 -20.38 -0.82
C GLY A 715 -3.10 -19.30 -1.41
N GLY A 716 -4.32 -19.65 -1.84
CA GLY A 716 -5.27 -18.73 -2.47
C GLY A 716 -5.04 -18.52 -3.97
N PHE A 717 -5.18 -17.28 -4.42
CA PHE A 717 -4.92 -16.81 -5.79
C PHE A 717 -4.36 -15.38 -5.77
N SER A 718 -3.76 -14.93 -6.88
CA SER A 718 -3.00 -13.68 -6.96
C SER A 718 -3.03 -13.05 -8.36
N TRP A 719 -2.30 -11.95 -8.56
CA TRP A 719 -2.13 -11.25 -9.85
C TRP A 719 -1.50 -12.10 -10.97
N GLY A 720 -0.82 -13.20 -10.62
CA GLY A 720 -0.22 -14.16 -11.54
C GLY A 720 -0.77 -15.57 -11.34
N SER A 721 -2.06 -15.66 -11.02
CA SER A 721 -2.83 -16.90 -10.83
C SER A 721 -4.34 -16.58 -10.97
N THR A 722 -4.74 -16.01 -12.11
CA THR A 722 -6.04 -15.33 -12.27
C THR A 722 -7.22 -16.24 -12.61
N ALA A 723 -7.01 -17.55 -12.84
CA ALA A 723 -8.11 -18.47 -13.20
C ALA A 723 -9.23 -18.54 -12.15
N ALA A 724 -8.90 -18.28 -10.88
CA ALA A 724 -9.86 -18.12 -9.80
C ALA A 724 -10.93 -17.07 -10.13
N LEU A 725 -10.58 -15.93 -10.74
CA LEU A 725 -11.50 -14.86 -11.10
C LEU A 725 -12.53 -15.36 -12.13
N GLY A 726 -12.07 -15.93 -13.24
CA GLY A 726 -12.96 -16.51 -14.26
C GLY A 726 -13.84 -17.64 -13.72
N ARG A 727 -13.31 -18.45 -12.79
CA ARG A 727 -14.06 -19.51 -12.10
C ARG A 727 -15.19 -18.93 -11.24
N LEU A 728 -14.91 -17.88 -10.46
CA LEU A 728 -15.88 -17.20 -9.60
C LEU A 728 -16.98 -16.53 -10.45
N THR A 729 -16.61 -15.77 -11.50
CA THR A 729 -17.56 -15.15 -12.44
C THR A 729 -18.53 -16.18 -13.05
N LEU A 730 -18.03 -17.30 -13.57
CA LEU A 730 -18.89 -18.34 -14.15
C LEU A 730 -19.80 -19.00 -13.09
N ALA A 731 -19.38 -19.06 -11.83
CA ALA A 731 -20.20 -19.56 -10.73
C ALA A 731 -21.30 -18.58 -10.31
N THR A 732 -21.02 -17.28 -10.21
CA THR A 732 -21.94 -16.24 -9.70
C THR A 732 -22.84 -15.65 -10.78
N VAL A 733 -22.26 -15.11 -11.86
CA VAL A 733 -22.94 -14.32 -12.89
C VAL A 733 -23.79 -15.21 -13.82
N PRO A 734 -25.05 -14.86 -14.13
CA PRO A 734 -25.93 -15.69 -14.96
C PRO A 734 -25.43 -15.91 -16.41
N THR A 735 -24.91 -17.10 -16.70
CA THR A 735 -24.46 -17.50 -18.04
C THR A 735 -25.22 -18.71 -18.60
N ALA A 736 -25.06 -18.97 -19.90
CA ALA A 736 -25.58 -20.14 -20.60
C ALA A 736 -24.62 -21.36 -20.59
N LEU A 737 -23.63 -21.38 -19.69
CA LEU A 737 -22.63 -22.44 -19.61
C LEU A 737 -23.28 -23.80 -19.27
N ALA A 738 -22.98 -24.83 -20.07
CA ALA A 738 -23.70 -26.11 -20.03
C ALA A 738 -23.44 -26.95 -18.77
N ASP A 739 -22.29 -26.77 -18.13
CA ASP A 739 -21.81 -27.48 -16.95
C ASP A 739 -21.61 -26.56 -15.72
N ARG A 740 -22.33 -25.42 -15.70
CA ARG A 740 -22.25 -24.40 -14.64
C ARG A 740 -22.48 -24.95 -13.22
N ASP A 741 -23.27 -26.01 -13.06
CA ASP A 741 -23.48 -26.66 -11.77
C ASP A 741 -22.19 -27.34 -11.24
N ALA A 742 -21.32 -27.85 -12.13
CA ALA A 742 -20.02 -28.38 -11.74
C ALA A 742 -19.02 -27.26 -11.39
N VAL A 743 -19.07 -26.14 -12.11
CA VAL A 743 -18.31 -24.92 -11.78
C VAL A 743 -18.68 -24.40 -10.40
N ARG A 744 -19.98 -24.36 -10.07
CA ARG A 744 -20.46 -23.98 -8.73
C ARG A 744 -20.02 -24.98 -7.66
N ALA A 745 -20.06 -26.27 -7.96
CA ALA A 745 -19.61 -27.31 -7.04
C ALA A 745 -18.10 -27.22 -6.72
N SER A 746 -17.24 -26.79 -7.65
CA SER A 746 -15.80 -26.64 -7.37
C SER A 746 -15.48 -25.45 -6.46
N VAL A 747 -16.25 -24.34 -6.52
CA VAL A 747 -16.14 -23.23 -5.57
C VAL A 747 -16.52 -23.67 -4.15
N VAL A 748 -17.61 -24.44 -4.01
CA VAL A 748 -18.04 -24.97 -2.70
C VAL A 748 -17.04 -25.99 -2.15
N ALA A 749 -16.50 -26.88 -3.00
CA ALA A 749 -15.49 -27.84 -2.61
C ALA A 749 -14.20 -27.17 -2.10
N ALA A 750 -13.70 -26.16 -2.81
CA ALA A 750 -12.55 -25.38 -2.35
C ALA A 750 -12.81 -24.70 -1.00
N SER A 751 -14.03 -24.16 -0.78
CA SER A 751 -14.37 -23.62 0.54
C SER A 751 -14.49 -24.68 1.63
N ASP A 752 -14.96 -25.89 1.34
CA ASP A 752 -14.94 -26.99 2.31
C ASP A 752 -13.50 -27.44 2.65
N GLU A 753 -12.57 -27.33 1.70
CA GLU A 753 -11.13 -27.59 1.91
C GLU A 753 -10.46 -26.46 2.74
N TYR A 754 -10.75 -25.19 2.46
CA TYR A 754 -10.28 -24.07 3.31
C TYR A 754 -10.86 -24.13 4.72
N LEU A 755 -12.14 -24.51 4.90
CA LEU A 755 -12.74 -24.74 6.22
C LEU A 755 -12.08 -25.89 6.98
N ALA A 756 -11.66 -26.95 6.27
CA ALA A 756 -10.92 -28.05 6.88
C ALA A 756 -9.52 -27.61 7.35
N ALA A 757 -8.81 -26.83 6.52
CA ALA A 757 -7.50 -26.29 6.89
C ALA A 757 -7.58 -25.29 8.06
N GLN A 758 -8.58 -24.39 8.04
CA GLN A 758 -8.83 -23.41 9.11
C GLN A 758 -9.09 -24.08 10.47
N ALA A 759 -9.73 -25.25 10.48
CA ALA A 759 -10.01 -25.99 11.71
C ALA A 759 -8.76 -26.58 12.39
N ASP A 760 -7.64 -26.72 11.67
CA ASP A 760 -6.36 -27.17 12.21
C ASP A 760 -5.46 -25.99 12.70
N HIS A 761 -5.82 -24.73 12.41
CA HIS A 761 -5.10 -23.53 12.86
C HIS A 761 -5.67 -22.95 14.16
N ALA A 762 -4.87 -22.89 15.24
CA ALA A 762 -5.32 -22.36 16.52
C ALA A 762 -5.67 -20.85 16.46
N PHE A 763 -5.05 -20.12 15.54
CA PHE A 763 -5.33 -18.69 15.26
C PHE A 763 -6.53 -18.47 14.32
N GLY A 764 -7.12 -19.51 13.72
CA GLY A 764 -8.26 -19.37 12.80
C GLY A 764 -7.90 -18.85 11.40
N SER A 765 -6.61 -18.83 11.05
CA SER A 765 -6.15 -18.49 9.69
C SER A 765 -6.67 -19.48 8.66
N VAL A 766 -7.06 -18.97 7.49
CA VAL A 766 -7.47 -19.78 6.32
C VAL A 766 -6.30 -20.08 5.38
N TYR A 767 -5.19 -19.32 5.46
CA TYR A 767 -4.04 -19.46 4.59
C TYR A 767 -3.11 -20.58 5.07
N SER A 768 -2.92 -21.60 4.23
CA SER A 768 -2.21 -22.84 4.56
C SER A 768 -1.21 -23.22 3.47
N PRO A 769 -0.23 -22.35 3.16
CA PRO A 769 0.65 -22.51 2.00
C PRO A 769 1.43 -23.82 2.01
N THR A 770 1.72 -24.35 0.82
CA THR A 770 2.39 -25.65 0.64
C THR A 770 3.79 -25.63 1.25
N GLY A 771 3.96 -26.26 2.42
CA GLY A 771 5.21 -26.29 3.17
C GLY A 771 5.28 -25.30 4.34
N GLY A 772 4.23 -24.50 4.57
CA GLY A 772 4.10 -23.63 5.75
C GLY A 772 4.89 -22.31 5.70
N ALA A 773 5.68 -22.07 4.65
CA ALA A 773 6.32 -20.77 4.42
C ALA A 773 5.27 -19.74 3.96
N TYR A 774 5.33 -18.53 4.51
CA TYR A 774 4.43 -17.43 4.17
C TYR A 774 5.06 -16.55 3.08
N ASP A 775 4.30 -16.24 2.04
CA ASP A 775 4.74 -15.44 0.88
C ASP A 775 4.61 -13.92 1.13
N TRP A 776 5.28 -13.10 0.31
CA TRP A 776 5.04 -11.65 0.23
C TRP A 776 3.57 -11.41 -0.17
N GLY A 777 2.81 -10.73 0.69
CA GLY A 777 1.38 -10.51 0.48
C GLY A 777 0.48 -11.62 1.03
N SER A 778 0.96 -12.43 1.99
CA SER A 778 0.19 -13.49 2.65
C SER A 778 -1.18 -13.04 3.19
N ASN A 779 -1.34 -11.77 3.62
CA ASN A 779 -2.64 -11.21 3.99
C ASN A 779 -3.61 -11.05 2.80
N SER A 780 -3.09 -10.79 1.60
CA SER A 780 -3.90 -10.80 0.38
C SER A 780 -4.28 -12.23 -0.01
N SER A 781 -3.40 -13.21 0.20
CA SER A 781 -3.78 -14.63 0.09
C SER A 781 -4.89 -15.00 1.07
N VAL A 782 -4.84 -14.56 2.34
CA VAL A 782 -5.95 -14.69 3.30
C VAL A 782 -7.22 -14.06 2.73
N ALA A 783 -7.18 -12.78 2.35
CA ALA A 783 -8.36 -12.07 1.83
C ALA A 783 -8.94 -12.73 0.56
N ASN A 784 -8.11 -13.19 -0.37
CA ASN A 784 -8.54 -13.89 -1.59
C ASN A 784 -9.16 -15.27 -1.29
N ILE A 785 -8.64 -16.01 -0.30
CA ILE A 785 -9.31 -17.24 0.19
C ILE A 785 -10.69 -16.90 0.77
N LEU A 786 -10.80 -15.81 1.52
CA LEU A 786 -12.09 -15.34 2.07
C LEU A 786 -13.10 -14.97 0.96
N VAL A 787 -12.67 -14.41 -0.18
CA VAL A 787 -13.55 -14.21 -1.37
C VAL A 787 -14.14 -15.53 -1.87
N VAL A 788 -13.35 -16.62 -1.92
CA VAL A 788 -13.84 -17.94 -2.36
C VAL A 788 -14.84 -18.51 -1.36
N MET A 789 -14.55 -18.45 -0.05
CA MET A 789 -15.42 -18.95 1.01
C MET A 789 -16.74 -18.18 1.08
N ALA A 790 -16.68 -16.85 1.01
CA ALA A 790 -17.85 -15.99 0.92
C ALA A 790 -18.70 -16.27 -0.34
N THR A 791 -18.06 -16.52 -1.49
CA THR A 791 -18.77 -16.93 -2.70
C THR A 791 -19.45 -18.29 -2.53
N ALA A 792 -18.84 -19.25 -1.83
CA ALA A 792 -19.49 -20.50 -1.46
C ALA A 792 -20.72 -20.28 -0.55
N TYR A 793 -20.68 -19.31 0.37
CA TYR A 793 -21.87 -18.89 1.12
C TYR A 793 -22.96 -18.32 0.20
N ASP A 794 -22.64 -17.35 -0.66
CA ASP A 794 -23.59 -16.72 -1.57
C ASP A 794 -24.27 -17.73 -2.53
N LEU A 795 -23.56 -18.80 -2.90
CA LEU A 795 -24.06 -19.89 -3.76
C LEU A 795 -24.96 -20.91 -3.04
N THR A 796 -24.85 -21.06 -1.71
CA THR A 796 -25.45 -22.18 -0.96
C THR A 796 -26.39 -21.77 0.17
N GLY A 797 -26.12 -20.64 0.84
CA GLY A 797 -26.70 -20.28 2.12
C GLY A 797 -26.23 -21.12 3.31
N ASP A 798 -25.23 -22.01 3.15
CA ASP A 798 -24.69 -22.82 4.25
C ASP A 798 -23.77 -21.97 5.13
N ARG A 799 -24.26 -21.65 6.34
CA ARG A 799 -23.59 -20.77 7.30
C ARG A 799 -22.16 -21.18 7.65
N ARG A 800 -21.75 -22.45 7.49
CA ARG A 800 -20.35 -22.87 7.74
C ARG A 800 -19.36 -22.00 6.97
N HIS A 801 -19.67 -21.65 5.72
CA HIS A 801 -18.82 -20.82 4.88
C HIS A 801 -18.76 -19.37 5.38
N LEU A 802 -19.89 -18.80 5.80
CA LEU A 802 -19.95 -17.47 6.44
C LEU A 802 -19.19 -17.43 7.76
N ASP A 803 -19.44 -18.42 8.63
CA ASP A 803 -18.85 -18.50 9.96
C ASP A 803 -17.31 -18.61 9.84
N GLY A 804 -16.79 -19.42 8.89
CA GLY A 804 -15.36 -19.46 8.57
C GLY A 804 -14.79 -18.15 8.00
N VAL A 805 -15.58 -17.37 7.24
CA VAL A 805 -15.14 -16.04 6.78
C VAL A 805 -15.01 -15.05 7.94
N LEU A 806 -15.93 -15.10 8.90
CA LEU A 806 -15.84 -14.26 10.11
C LEU A 806 -14.62 -14.65 10.96
N GLU A 807 -14.39 -15.95 11.19
CA GLU A 807 -13.20 -16.43 11.91
C GLU A 807 -11.89 -16.13 11.18
N GLY A 808 -11.87 -16.13 9.84
CA GLY A 808 -10.70 -15.76 9.06
C GLY A 808 -10.38 -14.26 9.05
N LEU A 809 -11.38 -13.40 9.29
CA LEU A 809 -11.13 -11.97 9.56
C LEU A 809 -10.52 -11.71 10.93
N ASP A 810 -10.80 -12.55 11.94
CA ASP A 810 -10.18 -12.41 13.27
C ASP A 810 -8.64 -12.36 13.15
N TYR A 811 -8.06 -13.17 12.25
CA TYR A 811 -6.63 -13.19 11.96
C TYR A 811 -6.10 -11.83 11.46
N LEU A 812 -6.81 -11.15 10.56
CA LEU A 812 -6.42 -9.83 10.04
C LEU A 812 -6.62 -8.70 11.07
N PHE A 813 -7.47 -8.92 12.07
CA PHE A 813 -7.77 -7.97 13.16
C PHE A 813 -7.10 -8.31 14.50
N GLY A 814 -6.07 -9.15 14.52
CA GLY A 814 -5.19 -9.34 15.68
C GLY A 814 -5.28 -10.68 16.39
N ARG A 815 -6.14 -11.62 15.97
CA ARG A 815 -6.08 -13.02 16.40
C ARG A 815 -5.00 -13.77 15.60
N ASN A 816 -3.76 -13.31 15.73
CA ASN A 816 -2.58 -13.90 15.09
C ASN A 816 -1.41 -13.96 16.09
N ALA A 817 -0.30 -14.56 15.68
CA ALA A 817 0.88 -14.75 16.54
C ALA A 817 1.39 -13.42 17.15
N LEU A 818 1.34 -12.35 16.35
CA LEU A 818 1.84 -11.01 16.69
C LEU A 818 0.87 -10.12 17.46
N ASN A 819 -0.41 -10.48 17.59
CA ASN A 819 -1.45 -9.62 18.18
C ASN A 819 -1.61 -8.27 17.43
N GLN A 820 -1.40 -8.29 16.12
CA GLN A 820 -1.33 -7.10 15.26
C GLN A 820 -2.54 -7.08 14.32
N SER A 821 -3.29 -5.98 14.22
CA SER A 821 -4.13 -5.82 13.03
C SER A 821 -3.30 -5.35 11.85
N TYR A 822 -3.48 -6.00 10.71
CA TYR A 822 -2.82 -5.61 9.46
C TYR A 822 -3.63 -4.56 8.67
N VAL A 823 -4.76 -4.08 9.22
CA VAL A 823 -5.61 -3.06 8.61
C VAL A 823 -5.49 -1.76 9.39
N THR A 824 -4.99 -0.72 8.75
CA THR A 824 -4.79 0.62 9.36
C THR A 824 -6.07 1.18 9.97
N GLY A 825 -5.97 1.79 11.14
CA GLY A 825 -7.10 2.41 11.85
C GLY A 825 -8.13 1.44 12.45
N TRP A 826 -7.99 0.13 12.23
CA TRP A 826 -8.95 -0.89 12.68
C TRP A 826 -8.31 -1.81 13.74
N GLY A 827 -8.87 -1.79 14.96
CA GLY A 827 -8.31 -2.50 16.13
C GLY A 827 -7.55 -1.58 17.09
N THR A 828 -6.91 -2.15 18.11
CA THR A 828 -6.24 -1.36 19.18
C THR A 828 -4.74 -1.19 18.99
N VAL A 829 -4.13 -2.13 18.26
CA VAL A 829 -2.79 -2.02 17.67
C VAL A 829 -2.93 -2.49 16.23
N TYR A 830 -2.61 -1.60 15.31
CA TYR A 830 -2.79 -1.77 13.87
C TYR A 830 -1.54 -1.29 13.14
N SER A 831 -1.32 -1.78 11.92
CA SER A 831 -0.22 -1.36 11.03
C SER A 831 -0.23 0.16 10.83
N GLN A 832 0.84 0.86 11.21
CA GLN A 832 0.93 2.33 11.15
C GLN A 832 1.92 2.83 10.10
N ASN A 833 2.92 2.02 9.74
CA ASN A 833 4.08 2.48 8.97
C ASN A 833 4.20 1.72 7.65
N GLN A 834 3.09 1.55 6.92
CA GLN A 834 3.12 0.78 5.67
C GLN A 834 4.07 1.45 4.65
N HIS A 835 4.92 0.66 3.97
CA HIS A 835 5.91 1.18 3.02
C HIS A 835 5.20 2.01 1.93
N SER A 836 5.38 3.32 1.98
CA SER A 836 4.78 4.27 1.05
C SER A 836 5.64 5.53 0.95
N ARG A 837 5.77 6.07 -0.26
CA ARG A 837 6.50 7.31 -0.51
C ARG A 837 5.81 8.54 0.09
N TRP A 838 4.48 8.56 0.15
CA TRP A 838 3.70 9.72 0.62
C TRP A 838 2.97 9.51 1.95
N PHE A 839 2.60 8.28 2.34
CA PHE A 839 2.06 7.98 3.68
C PHE A 839 3.18 7.77 4.72
N ALA A 840 4.08 8.75 4.82
CA ALA A 840 5.40 8.57 5.43
C ALA A 840 5.60 9.29 6.79
N ALA A 841 4.55 9.35 7.64
CA ALA A 841 4.60 9.92 8.99
C ALA A 841 5.80 9.49 9.84
N GLN A 842 6.24 8.23 9.73
CA GLN A 842 7.41 7.72 10.46
C GLN A 842 8.68 8.50 10.11
N LEU A 843 8.84 8.98 8.88
CA LEU A 843 10.02 9.70 8.40
C LEU A 843 9.88 11.22 8.50
N ASP A 844 8.68 11.76 8.24
CA ASP A 844 8.37 13.18 8.40
C ASP A 844 6.99 13.31 9.07
N PRO A 845 6.91 13.71 10.36
CA PRO A 845 5.64 13.87 11.09
C PRO A 845 4.70 14.96 10.56
N ALA A 846 5.07 15.67 9.49
CA ALA A 846 4.16 16.52 8.72
C ALA A 846 3.38 15.76 7.62
N LEU A 847 3.77 14.52 7.30
CA LEU A 847 3.08 13.63 6.38
C LEU A 847 2.12 12.69 7.15
N PRO A 848 1.04 12.21 6.52
CA PRO A 848 0.08 11.31 7.15
C PRO A 848 0.63 9.89 7.32
N HIS A 849 0.00 9.13 8.23
CA HIS A 849 0.04 7.67 8.21
C HIS A 849 -0.82 7.14 7.04
N PRO A 850 -0.76 5.84 6.70
CA PRO A 850 -1.66 5.26 5.71
C PRO A 850 -3.13 5.40 6.15
N PRO A 851 -4.05 5.66 5.20
CA PRO A 851 -5.45 5.95 5.49
C PRO A 851 -6.13 4.73 6.12
N PRO A 852 -7.12 4.91 7.02
CA PRO A 852 -7.86 3.78 7.59
C PRO A 852 -8.43 2.85 6.50
N GLY A 853 -8.35 1.54 6.75
CA GLY A 853 -8.82 0.51 5.82
C GLY A 853 -7.80 0.04 4.78
N SER A 854 -6.50 0.36 4.92
CA SER A 854 -5.45 -0.18 4.05
C SER A 854 -4.75 -1.42 4.63
N LEU A 855 -4.54 -2.43 3.78
CA LEU A 855 -4.03 -3.75 4.15
C LEU A 855 -2.52 -3.86 3.96
N ALA A 856 -1.80 -4.12 5.06
CA ALA A 856 -0.38 -4.48 5.01
C ALA A 856 -0.18 -5.87 4.41
N GLY A 857 0.95 -6.07 3.72
CA GLY A 857 1.28 -7.35 3.05
C GLY A 857 1.25 -8.59 3.96
N GLY A 858 1.67 -8.42 5.22
CA GLY A 858 1.61 -9.46 6.25
C GLY A 858 2.92 -10.23 6.41
N PRO A 859 2.91 -11.28 7.24
CA PRO A 859 4.10 -12.08 7.50
C PRO A 859 4.65 -12.69 6.21
N ASN A 860 5.96 -12.58 6.00
CA ASN A 860 6.68 -13.12 4.86
C ASN A 860 7.91 -13.86 5.37
N SER A 861 7.93 -15.19 5.26
CA SER A 861 9.07 -16.03 5.66
C SER A 861 9.96 -16.46 4.48
N MET A 862 9.71 -15.91 3.29
CA MET A 862 10.45 -16.22 2.07
C MET A 862 11.69 -15.32 1.98
N THR A 863 12.75 -15.70 2.72
CA THR A 863 13.99 -14.92 2.90
C THR A 863 14.62 -14.37 1.63
N GLY A 864 14.49 -15.08 0.50
CA GLY A 864 14.96 -14.62 -0.82
C GLY A 864 14.19 -13.41 -1.39
N THR A 865 13.16 -12.92 -0.71
CA THR A 865 12.39 -11.71 -1.05
C THR A 865 12.55 -10.57 -0.04
N TRP A 866 13.24 -10.82 1.08
CA TRP A 866 13.32 -9.89 2.19
C TRP A 866 14.07 -8.60 1.84
N ASP A 867 13.51 -7.48 2.29
CA ASP A 867 14.18 -6.19 2.36
C ASP A 867 15.33 -6.18 3.40
N PRO A 868 16.26 -5.21 3.38
CA PRO A 868 17.35 -5.13 4.33
C PRO A 868 16.91 -5.01 5.80
N THR A 869 15.73 -4.45 6.08
CA THR A 869 15.17 -4.29 7.43
C THR A 869 14.75 -5.64 8.00
N MET A 870 14.05 -6.46 7.21
CA MET A 870 13.72 -7.85 7.50
C MET A 870 14.98 -8.71 7.69
N GLN A 871 15.99 -8.56 6.82
CA GLN A 871 17.26 -9.28 6.93
C GLN A 871 18.04 -8.91 8.20
N ALA A 872 17.99 -7.64 8.63
CA ALA A 872 18.67 -7.15 9.83
C ALA A 872 17.93 -7.53 11.14
N ALA A 873 16.60 -7.62 11.11
CA ALA A 873 15.80 -8.02 12.27
C ALA A 873 15.82 -9.54 12.51
N PHE A 874 15.63 -10.33 11.44
CA PHE A 874 15.42 -11.77 11.51
C PHE A 874 16.67 -12.57 11.08
N THR A 875 17.84 -12.22 11.63
CA THR A 875 19.13 -12.84 11.30
C THR A 875 19.18 -14.36 11.56
N GLU A 876 18.51 -14.83 12.62
CA GLU A 876 18.34 -16.25 12.95
C GLU A 876 17.12 -16.89 12.25
N GLY A 877 16.38 -16.12 11.45
CA GLY A 877 15.07 -16.45 10.91
C GLY A 877 13.92 -16.07 11.85
N CYS A 878 12.73 -16.59 11.56
CA CYS A 878 11.51 -16.32 12.31
C CYS A 878 10.45 -17.42 12.06
N ALA A 879 9.55 -17.63 13.02
CA ALA A 879 8.36 -18.43 12.82
C ALA A 879 7.47 -17.79 11.73
N PRO A 880 6.90 -18.53 10.77
CA PRO A 880 6.31 -17.92 9.56
C PRO A 880 5.26 -16.83 9.81
N ALA A 881 4.38 -17.01 10.81
CA ALA A 881 3.35 -16.04 11.17
C ALA A 881 3.86 -14.86 12.05
N ARG A 882 5.16 -14.82 12.39
CA ARG A 882 5.85 -13.73 13.10
C ARG A 882 6.79 -12.90 12.22
N CYS A 883 7.04 -13.31 10.97
CA CYS A 883 7.98 -12.66 10.06
C CYS A 883 7.42 -11.34 9.46
N TYR A 884 7.16 -10.33 10.29
CA TYR A 884 6.60 -9.04 9.90
C TYR A 884 7.14 -7.91 10.80
N LEU A 885 7.34 -6.72 10.21
CA LEU A 885 7.79 -5.50 10.89
C LEU A 885 6.86 -4.33 10.54
N ASP A 886 6.30 -3.63 11.52
CA ASP A 886 5.54 -2.40 11.26
C ASP A 886 6.48 -1.18 11.10
N ASP A 887 7.33 -1.23 10.07
CA ASP A 887 8.31 -0.20 9.73
C ASP A 887 8.24 0.15 8.23
N ILE A 888 8.38 1.44 7.91
CA ILE A 888 8.25 1.97 6.54
C ILE A 888 9.35 1.50 5.59
N THR A 889 10.46 0.96 6.09
CA THR A 889 11.49 0.34 5.25
C THR A 889 11.26 -1.14 4.99
N SER A 890 10.31 -1.80 5.67
CA SER A 890 9.97 -3.20 5.38
C SER A 890 8.94 -3.34 4.26
N TRP A 891 9.35 -3.13 3.00
CA TRP A 891 8.46 -3.38 1.86
C TRP A 891 8.08 -4.87 1.71
N ALA A 892 8.95 -5.81 2.13
CA ALA A 892 8.69 -7.24 1.94
C ALA A 892 7.65 -7.82 2.92
N SER A 893 7.27 -7.08 3.99
CA SER A 893 6.21 -7.51 4.93
C SER A 893 5.12 -6.47 5.18
N ASN A 894 5.41 -5.18 5.03
CA ASN A 894 4.52 -4.08 5.42
C ASN A 894 4.29 -3.06 4.30
N GLU A 895 4.43 -3.41 3.02
CA GLU A 895 3.94 -2.53 1.94
C GLU A 895 2.40 -2.39 1.97
N ILE A 896 1.89 -1.50 1.12
CA ILE A 896 0.48 -1.23 0.85
C ILE A 896 0.27 -1.37 -0.67
N THR A 897 -0.77 -2.06 -1.15
CA THR A 897 -1.02 -2.19 -2.61
C THR A 897 -2.51 -2.20 -2.99
N ILE A 898 -2.79 -1.85 -4.25
CA ILE A 898 -4.13 -1.93 -4.84
C ILE A 898 -4.73 -3.33 -4.82
N ASN A 899 -3.95 -4.38 -5.08
CA ASN A 899 -4.47 -5.76 -5.16
C ASN A 899 -4.66 -6.42 -3.78
N TRP A 900 -4.08 -5.84 -2.73
CA TRP A 900 -4.34 -6.23 -1.35
C TRP A 900 -5.58 -5.51 -0.84
N ASN A 901 -5.71 -4.21 -1.13
CA ASN A 901 -6.89 -3.43 -0.78
C ASN A 901 -8.16 -3.81 -1.57
N SER A 902 -8.05 -4.36 -2.78
CA SER A 902 -9.20 -4.80 -3.57
C SER A 902 -9.83 -6.06 -2.98
N ALA A 903 -8.99 -7.01 -2.54
CA ALA A 903 -9.41 -8.21 -1.83
C ALA A 903 -10.04 -7.85 -0.47
N LEU A 904 -9.41 -6.94 0.29
CA LEU A 904 -10.00 -6.42 1.54
C LEU A 904 -11.34 -5.74 1.29
N SER A 905 -11.46 -4.89 0.27
CA SER A 905 -12.70 -4.17 -0.07
C SER A 905 -13.85 -5.12 -0.38
N TRP A 906 -13.58 -6.18 -1.14
CA TRP A 906 -14.58 -7.20 -1.46
C TRP A 906 -15.06 -7.91 -0.18
N VAL A 907 -14.13 -8.37 0.66
CA VAL A 907 -14.45 -9.12 1.90
C VAL A 907 -15.13 -8.23 2.94
N ALA A 908 -14.68 -6.98 3.11
CA ALA A 908 -15.30 -5.98 3.97
C ALA A 908 -16.74 -5.69 3.55
N SER A 909 -16.99 -5.51 2.24
CA SER A 909 -18.34 -5.36 1.70
C SER A 909 -19.21 -6.61 1.93
N PHE A 910 -18.64 -7.81 1.77
CA PHE A 910 -19.33 -9.06 2.09
C PHE A 910 -19.75 -9.13 3.56
N VAL A 911 -18.83 -8.95 4.52
CA VAL A 911 -19.17 -9.12 5.96
C VAL A 911 -20.06 -8.00 6.50
N ALA A 912 -19.94 -6.78 5.96
CA ALA A 912 -20.83 -5.67 6.29
C ALA A 912 -22.28 -5.97 5.88
N ASP A 913 -22.52 -6.74 4.82
CA ASP A 913 -23.88 -7.17 4.45
C ASP A 913 -24.48 -8.22 5.41
N GLN A 914 -23.66 -8.90 6.23
CA GLN A 914 -24.08 -9.98 7.14
C GLN A 914 -24.46 -9.49 8.54
N GLY A 915 -24.24 -8.21 8.81
CA GLY A 915 -24.71 -7.53 10.01
C GLY A 915 -26.19 -7.16 9.93
N ASP A 916 -26.90 -7.25 11.05
CA ASP A 916 -28.23 -6.63 11.24
C ASP A 916 -28.15 -5.09 11.42
N GLY A 917 -26.96 -4.52 11.27
CA GLY A 917 -26.70 -3.08 11.24
C GLY A 917 -27.44 -2.35 10.12
N ALA A 918 -27.59 -1.04 10.30
CA ALA A 918 -27.98 -0.15 9.21
C ALA A 918 -26.71 0.40 8.55
N PRO A 919 -26.64 0.54 7.21
CA PRO A 919 -25.52 1.20 6.54
C PRO A 919 -25.24 2.59 7.13
N ALA A 920 -23.96 2.95 7.26
CA ALA A 920 -23.54 4.24 7.77
C ALA A 920 -24.18 5.39 6.97
N THR A 921 -25.00 6.21 7.63
CA THR A 921 -25.86 7.17 6.92
C THR A 921 -25.15 8.50 6.65
N VAL A 922 -24.69 8.70 5.42
CA VAL A 922 -24.06 9.96 4.95
C VAL A 922 -25.13 11.01 4.66
N ALA A 923 -25.02 12.20 5.27
CA ALA A 923 -25.94 13.31 5.01
C ALA A 923 -25.78 13.86 3.58
N PRO A 924 -26.83 14.41 2.94
CA PRO A 924 -26.73 14.75 1.52
C PRO A 924 -25.77 15.91 1.25
N VAL A 925 -25.09 15.88 0.10
CA VAL A 925 -24.21 16.95 -0.39
C VAL A 925 -24.61 17.30 -1.82
N VAL A 926 -24.74 18.59 -2.17
CA VAL A 926 -25.14 18.98 -3.54
C VAL A 926 -23.94 18.94 -4.49
N THR A 927 -23.97 17.96 -5.38
CA THR A 927 -22.94 17.68 -6.38
C THR A 927 -23.27 18.38 -7.70
N GLY A 928 -24.54 18.33 -8.14
CA GLY A 928 -25.03 19.01 -9.34
C GLY A 928 -25.79 20.30 -9.05
N GLN A 929 -25.22 21.46 -9.43
CA GLN A 929 -25.89 22.76 -9.30
C GLN A 929 -26.72 23.14 -10.56
N PRO A 930 -27.97 23.60 -10.42
CA PRO A 930 -28.82 23.92 -11.56
C PRO A 930 -28.46 25.24 -12.22
N THR A 931 -28.22 25.20 -13.53
CA THR A 931 -27.92 26.39 -14.34
C THR A 931 -29.21 27.10 -14.79
N GLY A 932 -29.23 28.44 -14.72
CA GLY A 932 -30.36 29.26 -15.16
C GLY A 932 -30.58 29.27 -16.68
N ALA A 933 -31.83 29.40 -17.13
CA ALA A 933 -32.23 29.24 -18.53
C ALA A 933 -33.07 30.42 -19.06
N THR A 934 -32.76 30.92 -20.25
CA THR A 934 -33.56 31.95 -20.95
C THR A 934 -34.22 31.35 -22.18
N VAL A 935 -35.54 31.16 -22.16
CA VAL A 935 -36.27 30.35 -23.16
C VAL A 935 -37.49 31.10 -23.73
N ALA A 936 -37.90 30.76 -24.95
CA ALA A 936 -39.05 31.38 -25.61
C ALA A 936 -40.38 31.03 -24.91
N LEU A 937 -41.30 32.00 -24.87
CA LEU A 937 -42.61 31.85 -24.25
C LEU A 937 -43.39 30.65 -24.86
N GLY A 938 -43.74 29.67 -24.02
CA GLY A 938 -44.46 28.46 -24.42
C GLY A 938 -43.58 27.27 -24.81
N ALA A 939 -42.25 27.39 -24.74
CA ALA A 939 -41.31 26.27 -24.83
C ALA A 939 -40.86 25.81 -23.43
N THR A 940 -40.21 24.64 -23.36
CA THR A 940 -39.69 24.05 -22.12
C THR A 940 -38.28 24.57 -21.82
N ALA A 941 -38.04 24.96 -20.57
CA ALA A 941 -36.70 25.08 -19.98
C ALA A 941 -36.44 23.83 -19.13
N THR A 942 -35.25 23.27 -19.22
CA THR A 942 -34.83 22.10 -18.44
C THR A 942 -33.78 22.52 -17.42
N LEU A 943 -33.96 22.12 -16.16
CA LEU A 943 -33.03 22.35 -15.06
C LEU A 943 -32.61 21.00 -14.50
N THR A 944 -31.32 20.79 -14.30
CA THR A 944 -30.75 19.56 -13.73
C THR A 944 -30.06 19.87 -12.40
N ALA A 945 -30.18 18.98 -11.42
CA ALA A 945 -29.50 19.06 -10.14
C ALA A 945 -29.26 17.64 -9.60
N ALA A 946 -28.19 17.45 -8.84
CA ALA A 946 -27.83 16.16 -8.24
C ALA A 946 -27.30 16.37 -6.81
N ALA A 947 -27.37 15.31 -6.01
CA ALA A 947 -26.78 15.24 -4.68
C ALA A 947 -26.55 13.78 -4.28
N SER A 948 -25.44 13.54 -3.60
CA SER A 948 -25.05 12.26 -3.01
C SER A 948 -25.64 12.08 -1.60
N GLY A 949 -25.38 10.92 -0.98
CA GLY A 949 -25.65 10.64 0.44
C GLY A 949 -26.33 9.27 0.66
N VAL A 950 -26.14 8.67 1.84
CA VAL A 950 -26.63 7.32 2.18
C VAL A 950 -27.75 7.39 3.23
N PRO A 951 -28.94 6.80 2.99
CA PRO A 951 -29.43 6.29 1.70
C PRO A 951 -29.62 7.41 0.66
N ALA A 952 -29.66 7.05 -0.62
CA ALA A 952 -29.78 7.98 -1.75
C ALA A 952 -30.87 9.05 -1.53
N PRO A 953 -30.58 10.35 -1.68
CA PRO A 953 -31.47 11.39 -1.22
C PRO A 953 -32.68 11.61 -2.12
N THR A 954 -33.87 11.61 -1.50
CA THR A 954 -35.09 12.06 -2.16
C THR A 954 -35.01 13.54 -2.50
N VAL A 955 -35.42 13.92 -3.71
CA VAL A 955 -35.38 15.31 -4.18
C VAL A 955 -36.79 15.91 -4.26
N GLN A 956 -36.91 17.18 -3.91
CA GLN A 956 -38.11 18.00 -4.14
C GLN A 956 -37.69 19.38 -4.69
N TRP A 957 -38.12 19.71 -5.90
CA TRP A 957 -37.90 21.05 -6.46
C TRP A 957 -38.82 22.09 -5.84
N GLN A 958 -38.29 23.28 -5.61
CA GLN A 958 -39.03 24.44 -5.12
C GLN A 958 -38.90 25.61 -6.09
N VAL A 959 -39.94 26.43 -6.17
CA VAL A 959 -40.00 27.64 -7.00
C VAL A 959 -40.31 28.88 -6.14
N ARG A 960 -39.66 29.99 -6.48
CA ARG A 960 -39.95 31.34 -5.96
C ARG A 960 -40.20 32.29 -7.13
N ARG A 961 -41.36 32.95 -7.14
CA ARG A 961 -41.74 33.97 -8.15
C ARG A 961 -41.76 35.35 -7.48
N GLY A 962 -40.83 36.23 -7.89
CA GLY A 962 -40.61 37.50 -7.19
C GLY A 962 -40.18 37.30 -5.73
N ASP A 963 -40.65 38.18 -4.84
CA ASP A 963 -40.31 38.17 -3.40
C ASP A 963 -41.18 37.20 -2.56
N ALA A 964 -41.77 36.18 -3.20
CA ALA A 964 -42.56 35.16 -2.52
C ALA A 964 -41.70 34.24 -1.64
N ALA A 965 -42.35 33.49 -0.74
CA ALA A 965 -41.72 32.32 -0.13
C ALA A 965 -41.43 31.24 -1.20
N TRP A 966 -40.50 30.34 -0.90
CA TRP A 966 -40.33 29.10 -1.64
C TRP A 966 -41.57 28.22 -1.48
N ALA A 967 -42.02 27.61 -2.58
CA ALA A 967 -43.11 26.64 -2.59
C ALA A 967 -42.73 25.44 -3.47
N ASP A 968 -43.11 24.25 -3.04
CA ASP A 968 -42.82 23.00 -3.76
C ASP A 968 -43.48 22.98 -5.14
N VAL A 969 -42.77 22.48 -6.14
CA VAL A 969 -43.31 22.19 -7.47
C VAL A 969 -43.97 20.80 -7.40
N PRO A 970 -45.31 20.67 -7.51
CA PRO A 970 -45.98 19.41 -7.21
C PRO A 970 -45.56 18.27 -8.15
N GLY A 971 -45.05 17.18 -7.57
CA GLY A 971 -44.59 16.00 -8.31
C GLY A 971 -43.20 16.13 -8.95
N ALA A 972 -42.48 17.23 -8.73
CA ALA A 972 -41.11 17.40 -9.22
C ALA A 972 -40.10 16.74 -8.26
N THR A 973 -40.01 15.42 -8.34
CA THR A 973 -39.15 14.58 -7.49
C THR A 973 -38.15 13.75 -8.32
N SER A 974 -37.52 14.40 -9.29
CA SER A 974 -36.43 13.86 -10.11
C SER A 974 -35.28 14.88 -10.16
N GLY A 975 -34.05 14.43 -10.38
CA GLY A 975 -32.90 15.33 -10.60
C GLY A 975 -33.07 16.26 -11.81
N THR A 976 -34.00 15.96 -12.73
CA THR A 976 -34.39 16.87 -13.81
C THR A 976 -35.78 17.48 -13.58
N LEU A 977 -35.88 18.80 -13.72
CA LEU A 977 -37.14 19.55 -13.77
C LEU A 977 -37.36 20.18 -15.14
N GLU A 978 -38.46 19.82 -15.80
CA GLU A 978 -38.96 20.53 -16.97
C GLU A 978 -39.96 21.64 -16.57
N VAL A 979 -39.75 22.85 -17.10
CA VAL A 979 -40.59 24.03 -16.86
C VAL A 979 -41.12 24.57 -18.19
N THR A 980 -42.42 24.46 -18.44
CA THR A 980 -43.07 25.18 -19.56
C THR A 980 -43.06 26.67 -19.25
N VAL A 981 -42.28 27.46 -20.00
CA VAL A 981 -42.00 28.86 -19.69
C VAL A 981 -43.19 29.76 -20.06
N THR A 982 -43.88 30.29 -19.05
CA THR A 982 -44.95 31.29 -19.23
C THR A 982 -44.51 32.68 -18.76
N ALA A 983 -45.41 33.66 -18.82
CA ALA A 983 -45.15 35.01 -18.31
C ALA A 983 -45.02 35.06 -16.77
N ALA A 984 -45.38 33.99 -16.05
CA ALA A 984 -45.15 33.86 -14.61
C ALA A 984 -43.74 33.35 -14.27
N GLU A 985 -42.98 32.90 -15.28
CA GLU A 985 -41.64 32.34 -15.13
C GLU A 985 -40.52 33.36 -15.50
N ASP A 986 -40.86 34.57 -15.97
CA ASP A 986 -39.85 35.63 -16.24
C ASP A 986 -39.23 36.15 -14.94
N GLY A 987 -38.02 35.67 -14.60
CA GLY A 987 -37.37 35.94 -13.33
C GLY A 987 -37.84 35.06 -12.17
N ALA A 988 -38.51 33.94 -12.47
CA ALA A 988 -38.77 32.90 -11.46
C ALA A 988 -37.47 32.16 -11.14
N ARG A 989 -37.30 31.78 -9.87
CA ARG A 989 -36.12 31.07 -9.39
C ARG A 989 -36.50 29.69 -8.89
N TYR A 990 -35.60 28.74 -9.10
CA TYR A 990 -35.77 27.33 -8.79
C TYR A 990 -34.58 26.84 -7.98
N ARG A 991 -34.83 25.87 -7.10
CA ARG A 991 -33.81 25.12 -6.38
C ARG A 991 -34.30 23.69 -6.16
N ALA A 992 -33.38 22.74 -6.07
CA ALA A 992 -33.69 21.40 -5.56
C ALA A 992 -33.35 21.33 -4.06
N VAL A 993 -34.18 20.60 -3.30
CA VAL A 993 -33.92 20.24 -1.90
C VAL A 993 -33.80 18.72 -1.87
N PHE A 994 -32.67 18.23 -1.37
CA PHE A 994 -32.32 16.81 -1.27
C PHE A 994 -32.41 16.37 0.19
N THR A 995 -32.97 15.20 0.47
CA THR A 995 -33.31 14.74 1.83
C THR A 995 -33.17 13.23 1.97
N ASN A 996 -32.42 12.78 2.98
CA ASN A 996 -32.37 11.38 3.42
C ASN A 996 -32.51 11.27 4.95
N ALA A 997 -32.12 10.13 5.53
CA ALA A 997 -32.21 9.89 6.97
C ALA A 997 -31.22 10.72 7.81
N ALA A 998 -30.05 11.05 7.25
CA ALA A 998 -28.97 11.76 7.93
C ALA A 998 -29.06 13.29 7.81
N GLY A 999 -29.71 13.83 6.77
CA GLY A 999 -29.86 15.27 6.65
C GLY A 999 -30.56 15.79 5.39
N THR A 1000 -30.33 17.07 5.12
CA THR A 1000 -30.88 17.78 3.95
C THR A 1000 -29.86 18.72 3.33
N ALA A 1001 -29.77 18.72 2.00
CA ALA A 1001 -29.00 19.70 1.23
C ALA A 1001 -29.91 20.52 0.31
N THR A 1002 -29.43 21.66 -0.20
CA THR A 1002 -30.22 22.55 -1.05
C THR A 1002 -29.34 23.28 -2.05
N THR A 1003 -29.75 23.29 -3.32
CA THR A 1003 -28.97 23.89 -4.41
C THR A 1003 -28.93 25.41 -4.34
N GLN A 1004 -28.02 26.01 -5.11
CA GLN A 1004 -28.09 27.42 -5.51
C GLN A 1004 -29.35 27.71 -6.36
N GLU A 1005 -29.63 29.00 -6.59
CA GLU A 1005 -30.87 29.48 -7.22
C GLU A 1005 -30.76 29.60 -8.75
N ALA A 1006 -31.26 28.61 -9.49
CA ALA A 1006 -31.40 28.70 -10.95
C ALA A 1006 -32.50 29.70 -11.33
N THR A 1007 -32.18 30.72 -12.11
CA THR A 1007 -33.18 31.68 -12.62
C THR A 1007 -33.66 31.29 -14.01
N VAL A 1008 -34.98 31.18 -14.19
CA VAL A 1008 -35.64 31.07 -15.51
C VAL A 1008 -36.03 32.48 -15.98
N ALA A 1009 -35.91 32.73 -17.27
CA ALA A 1009 -36.28 33.99 -17.91
C ALA A 1009 -36.94 33.78 -19.28
N VAL A 1010 -37.77 34.73 -19.72
CA VAL A 1010 -38.44 34.68 -21.01
C VAL A 1010 -37.63 35.45 -22.06
N VAL A 1011 -37.37 34.84 -23.23
CA VAL A 1011 -36.76 35.52 -24.37
C VAL A 1011 -37.62 36.73 -24.78
N ARG A 1012 -37.07 37.92 -24.54
CA ARG A 1012 -37.74 39.19 -24.85
C ARG A 1012 -37.67 39.48 -26.34
N SER A 1013 -38.72 40.14 -26.85
CA SER A 1013 -38.90 40.39 -28.27
C SER A 1013 -39.68 41.67 -28.54
N ALA A 1014 -39.14 42.50 -29.44
CA ALA A 1014 -39.78 43.74 -29.88
C ALA A 1014 -41.14 43.46 -30.57
N PRO A 1015 -42.06 44.45 -30.63
CA PRO A 1015 -43.39 44.20 -31.17
C PRO A 1015 -43.35 43.89 -32.67
N VAL A 1016 -44.07 42.86 -33.11
CA VAL A 1016 -44.20 42.49 -34.54
C VAL A 1016 -45.67 42.52 -34.94
N VAL A 1017 -46.04 43.36 -35.92
CA VAL A 1017 -47.45 43.53 -36.33
C VAL A 1017 -47.99 42.27 -37.02
N THR A 1018 -48.90 41.57 -36.35
CA THR A 1018 -49.57 40.34 -36.83
C THR A 1018 -50.90 40.60 -37.52
N ARG A 1019 -51.57 41.74 -37.24
CA ARG A 1019 -52.74 42.21 -38.00
C ARG A 1019 -52.61 43.69 -38.35
N GLN A 1020 -52.67 43.97 -39.66
CA GLN A 1020 -52.81 45.32 -40.20
C GLN A 1020 -54.29 45.77 -40.19
N PRO A 1021 -54.60 47.05 -39.87
CA PRO A 1021 -55.94 47.58 -39.98
C PRO A 1021 -56.35 47.79 -41.44
N GLN A 1022 -57.61 47.47 -41.76
CA GLN A 1022 -58.16 47.61 -43.12
C GLN A 1022 -58.82 48.97 -43.33
N ALA A 1023 -58.85 49.45 -44.58
CA ALA A 1023 -59.50 50.71 -44.93
C ALA A 1023 -61.03 50.59 -44.83
N VAL A 1024 -61.68 51.56 -44.16
CA VAL A 1024 -63.11 51.52 -43.84
C VAL A 1024 -63.88 52.54 -44.68
N SER A 1025 -64.98 52.10 -45.30
CA SER A 1025 -65.96 52.97 -45.94
C SER A 1025 -67.27 52.99 -45.15
N ALA A 1026 -67.57 54.11 -44.48
CA ALA A 1026 -68.68 54.23 -43.53
C ALA A 1026 -69.54 55.47 -43.82
N ARG A 1027 -70.82 55.44 -43.42
CA ARG A 1027 -71.75 56.57 -43.64
C ARG A 1027 -71.48 57.71 -42.67
N LEU A 1028 -71.67 58.95 -43.12
CA LEU A 1028 -71.63 60.12 -42.24
C LEU A 1028 -72.57 59.94 -41.03
N GLY A 1029 -72.07 60.19 -39.83
CA GLY A 1029 -72.80 60.00 -38.57
C GLY A 1029 -72.81 58.57 -38.02
N SER A 1030 -72.26 57.57 -38.73
CA SER A 1030 -71.99 56.25 -38.14
C SER A 1030 -70.66 56.22 -37.40
N TRP A 1031 -70.28 55.04 -36.89
CA TRP A 1031 -68.93 54.77 -36.42
C TRP A 1031 -68.14 53.99 -37.48
N ALA A 1032 -66.82 54.09 -37.45
CA ALA A 1032 -65.88 53.23 -38.14
C ALA A 1032 -64.99 52.50 -37.13
N THR A 1033 -64.61 51.27 -37.43
CA THR A 1033 -63.84 50.38 -36.55
C THR A 1033 -62.59 49.91 -37.29
N PHE A 1034 -61.42 50.01 -36.65
CA PHE A 1034 -60.14 49.55 -37.17
C PHE A 1034 -59.50 48.60 -36.16
N ASP A 1035 -59.16 47.38 -36.59
CA ASP A 1035 -58.56 46.35 -35.73
C ASP A 1035 -57.10 46.09 -36.13
N ALA A 1036 -56.20 46.11 -35.15
CA ALA A 1036 -54.78 45.82 -35.33
C ALA A 1036 -54.28 44.88 -34.22
N ALA A 1037 -53.21 44.14 -34.48
CA ALA A 1037 -52.58 43.27 -33.47
C ALA A 1037 -51.06 43.18 -33.70
N ALA A 1038 -50.33 42.89 -32.64
CA ALA A 1038 -48.92 42.55 -32.66
C ALA A 1038 -48.60 41.44 -31.67
N SER A 1039 -47.59 40.63 -31.97
CA SER A 1039 -46.89 39.75 -31.01
C SER A 1039 -45.67 40.47 -30.42
N GLY A 1040 -45.05 39.87 -29.40
CA GLY A 1040 -43.86 40.38 -28.70
C GLY A 1040 -43.94 40.08 -27.21
N TYR A 1041 -42.81 40.05 -26.52
CA TYR A 1041 -42.72 39.88 -25.07
C TYR A 1041 -41.75 40.88 -24.43
N PRO A 1042 -42.11 41.60 -23.35
CA PRO A 1042 -43.44 41.64 -22.72
C PRO A 1042 -44.55 42.13 -23.65
N THR A 1043 -45.81 41.80 -23.34
CA THR A 1043 -46.96 42.04 -24.24
C THR A 1043 -47.06 43.50 -24.70
N PRO A 1044 -47.02 43.80 -26.01
CA PRO A 1044 -46.99 45.18 -26.50
C PRO A 1044 -48.24 45.99 -26.14
N THR A 1045 -48.03 47.12 -25.47
CA THR A 1045 -49.05 48.17 -25.36
C THR A 1045 -49.31 48.79 -26.73
N VAL A 1046 -50.52 49.30 -26.97
CA VAL A 1046 -50.89 49.91 -28.26
C VAL A 1046 -51.34 51.36 -28.07
N ARG A 1047 -50.99 52.23 -29.03
CA ARG A 1047 -51.52 53.59 -29.15
C ARG A 1047 -51.87 53.88 -30.60
N TRP A 1048 -53.06 54.37 -30.86
CA TRP A 1048 -53.43 54.78 -32.21
C TRP A 1048 -52.93 56.18 -32.55
N GLN A 1049 -52.54 56.34 -33.81
CA GLN A 1049 -52.19 57.61 -34.42
C GLN A 1049 -53.06 57.84 -35.66
N PHE A 1050 -53.32 59.10 -35.97
CA PHE A 1050 -54.05 59.52 -37.15
C PHE A 1050 -53.32 60.64 -37.89
N ARG A 1051 -53.61 60.82 -39.18
CA ARG A 1051 -53.19 61.99 -39.96
C ARG A 1051 -54.20 62.32 -41.04
N TRP A 1052 -54.23 63.59 -41.45
CA TRP A 1052 -54.90 64.01 -42.68
C TRP A 1052 -53.91 64.00 -43.84
N PHE A 1053 -54.25 63.34 -44.94
CA PHE A 1053 -53.45 63.26 -46.16
C PHE A 1053 -51.98 62.86 -45.90
N SER A 1054 -51.02 63.74 -46.22
CA SER A 1054 -49.58 63.57 -46.02
C SER A 1054 -49.02 64.24 -44.76
N GLY A 1055 -49.88 64.77 -43.88
CA GLY A 1055 -49.48 65.45 -42.65
C GLY A 1055 -48.77 64.55 -41.61
N PRO A 1056 -48.27 65.16 -40.52
CA PRO A 1056 -47.65 64.40 -39.42
C PRO A 1056 -48.65 63.48 -38.74
N TRP A 1057 -48.13 62.40 -38.14
CA TRP A 1057 -48.92 61.48 -37.32
C TRP A 1057 -49.15 62.07 -35.93
N LEU A 1058 -50.42 62.29 -35.57
CA LEU A 1058 -50.86 62.78 -34.27
C LEU A 1058 -51.46 61.63 -33.46
N PRO A 1059 -51.32 61.57 -32.12
CA PRO A 1059 -51.95 60.55 -31.31
C PRO A 1059 -53.48 60.72 -31.30
N VAL A 1060 -54.22 59.61 -31.32
CA VAL A 1060 -55.66 59.60 -30.99
C VAL A 1060 -55.77 59.53 -29.45
N PRO A 1061 -56.29 60.56 -28.76
CA PRO A 1061 -56.33 60.56 -27.29
C PRO A 1061 -57.18 59.40 -26.74
N GLY A 1062 -56.66 58.71 -25.72
CA GLY A 1062 -57.35 57.59 -25.06
C GLY A 1062 -57.44 56.28 -25.85
N ALA A 1063 -56.95 56.23 -27.10
CA ALA A 1063 -57.05 55.04 -27.94
C ALA A 1063 -55.92 54.03 -27.65
N SER A 1064 -56.06 53.28 -26.56
CA SER A 1064 -55.10 52.27 -26.08
C SER A 1064 -55.57 50.81 -26.24
N SER A 1065 -56.55 50.56 -27.12
CA SER A 1065 -57.06 49.21 -27.43
C SER A 1065 -56.59 48.74 -28.81
N ALA A 1066 -56.49 47.43 -28.99
CA ALA A 1066 -56.27 46.78 -30.29
C ALA A 1066 -57.34 47.13 -31.35
N THR A 1067 -58.53 47.55 -30.89
CA THR A 1067 -59.63 48.05 -31.72
C THR A 1067 -59.82 49.55 -31.50
N LEU A 1068 -59.60 50.36 -32.54
CA LEU A 1068 -59.98 51.77 -32.58
C LEU A 1068 -61.39 51.93 -33.14
N ARG A 1069 -62.24 52.68 -32.44
CA ARG A 1069 -63.58 53.06 -32.92
C ARG A 1069 -63.71 54.58 -32.97
N VAL A 1070 -63.98 55.15 -34.15
CA VAL A 1070 -64.07 56.61 -34.37
C VAL A 1070 -65.41 57.04 -35.00
N PRO A 1071 -65.95 58.22 -34.64
CA PRO A 1071 -67.17 58.73 -35.26
C PRO A 1071 -66.87 59.29 -36.66
N VAL A 1072 -67.74 59.01 -37.61
CA VAL A 1072 -67.57 59.39 -39.02
C VAL A 1072 -68.12 60.81 -39.23
N THR A 1073 -67.24 61.80 -39.08
CA THR A 1073 -67.55 63.24 -39.24
C THR A 1073 -67.19 63.75 -40.65
N PRO A 1074 -67.63 64.96 -41.07
CA PRO A 1074 -67.25 65.51 -42.37
C PRO A 1074 -65.72 65.69 -42.53
N PHE A 1075 -65.03 65.98 -41.41
CA PHE A 1075 -63.57 66.14 -41.35
C PHE A 1075 -62.80 64.80 -41.34
N GLY A 1076 -63.52 63.66 -41.33
CA GLY A 1076 -62.93 62.32 -41.40
C GLY A 1076 -62.51 61.90 -42.81
N TYR A 1077 -62.92 62.60 -43.86
CA TYR A 1077 -62.66 62.21 -45.25
C TYR A 1077 -61.16 62.26 -45.60
N GLY A 1078 -60.59 61.11 -45.96
CA GLY A 1078 -59.17 61.01 -46.30
C GLY A 1078 -58.22 60.92 -45.09
N THR A 1079 -58.77 60.88 -43.87
CA THR A 1079 -57.98 60.59 -42.66
C THR A 1079 -57.41 59.18 -42.75
N GLN A 1080 -56.15 59.02 -42.38
CA GLN A 1080 -55.52 57.72 -42.19
C GLN A 1080 -55.29 57.45 -40.70
N TYR A 1081 -55.43 56.19 -40.30
CA TYR A 1081 -55.18 55.68 -38.97
C TYR A 1081 -54.12 54.58 -39.01
N ARG A 1082 -53.27 54.52 -37.99
CA ARG A 1082 -52.35 53.39 -37.74
C ARG A 1082 -52.30 53.11 -36.25
N ALA A 1083 -52.08 51.85 -35.88
CA ALA A 1083 -51.68 51.51 -34.52
C ALA A 1083 -50.15 51.56 -34.42
N VAL A 1084 -49.64 51.94 -33.24
CA VAL A 1084 -48.23 51.79 -32.87
C VAL A 1084 -48.19 50.93 -31.61
N PHE A 1085 -47.50 49.81 -31.71
CA PHE A 1085 -47.28 48.87 -30.61
C PHE A 1085 -45.92 49.15 -29.96
N THR A 1086 -45.82 48.97 -28.64
CA THR A 1086 -44.62 49.32 -27.84
C THR A 1086 -44.51 48.42 -26.61
N ASN A 1087 -43.33 47.83 -26.41
CA ASN A 1087 -42.89 47.21 -25.16
C ASN A 1087 -41.48 47.71 -24.80
N GLY A 1088 -40.79 47.08 -23.84
CA GLY A 1088 -39.44 47.47 -23.44
C GLY A 1088 -38.40 47.35 -24.55
N GLU A 1089 -38.58 46.39 -25.46
CA GLU A 1089 -37.59 46.03 -26.49
C GLU A 1089 -37.75 46.84 -27.80
N GLY A 1090 -38.83 47.61 -27.96
CA GLY A 1090 -38.98 48.50 -29.11
C GLY A 1090 -40.41 48.85 -29.50
N THR A 1091 -40.57 49.28 -30.76
CA THR A 1091 -41.85 49.72 -31.32
C THR A 1091 -42.07 49.22 -32.74
N ALA A 1092 -43.31 48.89 -33.09
CA ALA A 1092 -43.71 48.66 -34.49
C ALA A 1092 -45.03 49.37 -34.82
N ALA A 1093 -45.09 49.99 -35.99
CA ALA A 1093 -46.25 50.71 -36.48
C ALA A 1093 -46.94 49.93 -37.61
N THR A 1094 -48.27 49.92 -37.61
CA THR A 1094 -49.04 49.33 -38.70
C THR A 1094 -48.95 50.18 -39.97
N GLN A 1095 -49.33 49.57 -41.10
CA GLN A 1095 -49.71 50.31 -42.30
C GLN A 1095 -50.93 51.20 -42.03
N ALA A 1096 -51.15 52.16 -42.93
CA ALA A 1096 -52.05 53.30 -42.74
C ALA A 1096 -53.44 53.07 -43.36
N ALA A 1097 -54.39 52.58 -42.56
CA ALA A 1097 -55.78 52.39 -42.97
C ALA A 1097 -56.48 53.73 -43.23
N ARG A 1098 -57.13 53.89 -44.40
CA ARG A 1098 -57.90 55.11 -44.74
C ARG A 1098 -59.36 55.00 -44.29
N LEU A 1099 -59.92 56.10 -43.79
CA LEU A 1099 -61.36 56.31 -43.66
C LEU A 1099 -61.93 57.02 -44.91
N THR A 1100 -62.96 56.41 -45.50
CA THR A 1100 -63.73 56.98 -46.61
C THR A 1100 -65.16 57.26 -46.13
N VAL A 1101 -65.51 58.55 -46.06
CA VAL A 1101 -66.84 59.00 -45.65
C VAL A 1101 -67.81 58.88 -46.82
N ARG A 1102 -68.91 58.15 -46.64
CA ARG A 1102 -70.04 58.09 -47.58
C ARG A 1102 -71.12 59.08 -47.16
N LEU A 1103 -71.33 60.10 -47.99
CA LEU A 1103 -72.55 60.91 -48.00
C LEU A 1103 -73.64 60.08 -48.72
N GLY A 1104 -74.86 60.04 -48.19
CA GLY A 1104 -75.91 59.10 -48.64
C GLY A 1104 -76.32 59.29 -50.11
N ARG A 1105 -76.86 58.27 -50.78
CA ARG A 1105 -77.46 57.03 -50.25
C ARG A 1105 -76.44 55.95 -49.87
#